data_AF-A0A9W3SJB7-F1
#
_entry.id   AF-A0A9W3SJB7-F1
#
_cell.length_a   1.000
_cell.length_b   1.000
_cell.length_c   1.000
_cell.angle_alpha   90.00
_cell.angle_beta   90.00
_cell.angle_gamma   90.00
#
_symmetry.space_group_name_H-M   'P 1'
#
loop_
_entity.id
_entity.type
_entity.pdbx_description
1 polymer ?
#
loop_
_entity_poly.entity_id
_entity_poly.type
_entity_poly.pdbx_seq_one_letter_code
_entity_poly.pdbx_strand_id
1 'polypeptide(L)'
;MNNELLAKLLPGVTKDADYYSKKFGKRDLDAKAMVTRFAPSPTGFLHIGGLFAASISKKLAVQSNGVFIVRIEDTDKKREVPNGLENIINDLNAFGITPDEGFVDADTQKGEYGPYKQSDRKIIYQSFVKELLKKDLAYPCFCTNEQLEEMKEMQESKKVRPGYYGEWAVHRNLSETEINHYLNMNTPYVIRLKSPGREGNRVMINDLIKGNVEFPENDQDIVLLKSDGLPTYHLAHVVDDFLMGITHVIRGDEWLSSTPLHYQLYQIFNLKAPEYCHISPIMKMDGTSKRKLSKRKDSEAALRFYYEEGIPYKALEEYLLTIANSNFEAWREKHPDHDFNDFHLKIENIGTSGSLFDINKITSISKNYISKLSAIEVYKELYAWSREFDTDLETLLKKYPEYSIDLLGIEREQAKPRKDLDKWSTVIQNMGYFYDEVFETDYNYEIPEFSVEDMKNVVRGYMNVYDAKDTHEKWFSKMQELAKLNGYTESVKEFKKNPTLYKGHVGHVSTFIRVAITGKIESPSLYETLQVMGVSRIQNRLNRFLNYLEENNQINKYLITPELVDLASRLKCNFVDFNISSKDNVKTLADRYDLSQTDGKNIDLLLSTCLRFEQYSLQGDLEPNGLCFLQEETAIRRLLSVLSGLKSEIIGEREILMQMKTALSSSFSDGKISQKDYKAITDLIRLAEHIREDFNLNTIENYSTIGGDIFEQTVTNKENHVVMISGGGYMAEEFFRSINDKVEKVIWVNRNLSKLKKNVSKNFPEYKDKIILADLESCKQFLPIVDFLFVAMSHSYNFFNLNDLKFLNTESLIIDVSYPPAVEETDSHKIMNIANTNFETYVKRQLSKKNIQRANQKIDDITSQLISKNNFINI
;
A
#
# COMPACT_ATOMS: atom_id res chain seq x y z
N MET A 1 5.18 17.79 58.98
CA MET A 1 3.92 18.45 58.59
C MET A 1 2.82 18.09 59.59
N ASN A 2 2.11 19.08 60.14
CA ASN A 2 1.02 18.83 61.10
C ASN A 2 -0.25 18.22 60.42
N ASN A 3 -1.13 17.62 61.23
CA ASN A 3 -2.33 16.92 60.72
C ASN A 3 -3.36 17.85 60.04
N GLU A 4 -3.46 19.11 60.48
CA GLU A 4 -4.39 20.07 59.89
C GLU A 4 -3.98 20.42 58.45
N LEU A 5 -2.69 20.67 58.23
CA LEU A 5 -2.15 20.97 56.92
C LEU A 5 -2.24 19.77 55.97
N LEU A 6 -2.00 18.55 56.48
CA LEU A 6 -2.20 17.32 55.71
C LEU A 6 -3.66 17.17 55.24
N ALA A 7 -4.63 17.49 56.09
CA ALA A 7 -6.05 17.45 55.73
C ALA A 7 -6.42 18.48 54.65
N LYS A 8 -5.76 19.65 54.64
CA LYS A 8 -5.93 20.67 53.58
C LYS A 8 -5.32 20.21 52.24
N LEU A 9 -4.14 19.58 52.28
CA LEU A 9 -3.45 19.10 51.08
C LEU A 9 -4.06 17.82 50.48
N LEU A 10 -4.66 16.96 51.31
CA LEU A 10 -5.20 15.68 50.88
C LEU A 10 -6.62 15.48 51.46
N PRO A 11 -7.61 16.27 50.99
CA PRO A 11 -8.96 16.22 51.51
C PRO A 11 -9.60 14.85 51.25
N GLY A 12 -10.29 14.31 52.27
CA GLY A 12 -10.98 13.01 52.19
C GLY A 12 -10.12 11.79 52.48
N VAL A 13 -8.80 11.94 52.70
CA VAL A 13 -7.89 10.83 52.99
C VAL A 13 -7.93 10.46 54.48
N THR A 14 -8.79 9.50 54.81
CA THR A 14 -9.02 9.02 56.18
C THR A 14 -8.22 7.77 56.54
N LYS A 15 -7.83 6.96 55.56
CA LYS A 15 -7.02 5.75 55.74
C LYS A 15 -5.54 6.05 55.51
N ASP A 16 -4.67 5.18 56.02
CA ASP A 16 -3.21 5.22 55.81
C ASP A 16 -2.76 4.10 54.87
N ALA A 17 -1.47 4.09 54.52
CA ALA A 17 -0.88 3.05 53.68
C ALA A 17 -0.98 1.65 54.32
N ASP A 18 -0.84 1.55 55.64
CA ASP A 18 -0.92 0.29 56.39
C ASP A 18 -2.30 -0.36 56.32
N TYR A 19 -3.37 0.44 56.35
CA TYR A 19 -4.73 -0.04 56.14
C TYR A 19 -4.87 -0.75 54.78
N TYR A 20 -4.38 -0.15 53.70
CA TYR A 20 -4.48 -0.75 52.37
C TYR A 20 -3.56 -1.97 52.22
N SER A 21 -2.35 -1.91 52.78
CA SER A 21 -1.44 -3.06 52.84
C SER A 21 -2.09 -4.26 53.54
N LYS A 22 -2.83 -4.04 54.62
CA LYS A 22 -3.60 -5.10 55.33
C LYS A 22 -4.85 -5.53 54.56
N LYS A 23 -5.55 -4.59 53.92
CA LYS A 23 -6.77 -4.86 53.15
C LYS A 23 -6.51 -5.83 52.00
N PHE A 24 -5.43 -5.61 51.24
CA PHE A 24 -5.08 -6.45 50.11
C PHE A 24 -4.22 -7.65 50.53
N GLY A 25 -3.40 -7.50 51.57
CA GLY A 25 -2.65 -8.61 52.16
C GLY A 25 -1.62 -9.25 51.22
N LYS A 26 -0.98 -10.32 51.69
CA LYS A 26 -0.12 -11.15 50.85
C LYS A 26 -0.98 -12.22 50.17
N ARG A 27 -0.62 -12.57 48.94
CA ARG A 27 -1.23 -13.68 48.21
C ARG A 27 -0.87 -15.01 48.86
N ASP A 28 -1.83 -15.93 48.91
CA ASP A 28 -1.62 -17.31 49.33
C ASP A 28 -1.23 -18.16 48.11
N LEU A 29 0.05 -18.09 47.74
CA LEU A 29 0.62 -18.78 46.59
C LEU A 29 1.97 -19.40 46.95
N ASP A 30 2.36 -20.44 46.22
CA ASP A 30 3.68 -21.05 46.32
C ASP A 30 4.79 -20.00 46.11
N ALA A 31 5.91 -20.15 46.83
CA ALA A 31 7.02 -19.19 46.74
C ALA A 31 7.65 -19.08 45.34
N LYS A 32 7.43 -20.08 44.49
CA LYS A 32 7.87 -20.10 43.08
C LYS A 32 6.84 -19.52 42.11
N ALA A 33 5.61 -19.28 42.56
CA ALA A 33 4.53 -18.78 41.73
C ALA A 33 4.81 -17.34 41.29
N MET A 34 4.77 -17.09 39.99
CA MET A 34 5.01 -15.77 39.43
C MET A 34 3.68 -15.04 39.27
N VAL A 35 3.49 -14.01 40.10
CA VAL A 35 2.45 -13.01 39.89
C VAL A 35 3.00 -11.96 38.93
N THR A 36 2.41 -11.86 37.75
CA THR A 36 2.80 -10.95 36.67
C THR A 36 1.63 -10.05 36.29
N ARG A 37 1.90 -8.99 35.53
CA ARG A 37 0.83 -8.13 35.00
C ARG A 37 1.14 -7.59 33.62
N PHE A 38 0.08 -7.40 32.84
CA PHE A 38 0.07 -6.48 31.71
C PHE A 38 -0.65 -5.19 32.12
N ALA A 39 0.03 -4.05 31.98
CA ALA A 39 -0.44 -2.76 32.49
C ALA A 39 -0.56 -1.71 31.37
N PRO A 40 -1.54 -1.84 30.45
CA PRO A 40 -1.66 -0.91 29.32
C PRO A 40 -2.37 0.40 29.73
N SER A 41 -1.95 1.50 29.11
CA SER A 41 -2.69 2.77 29.15
C SER A 41 -3.68 2.85 27.99
N PRO A 42 -4.93 3.29 28.20
CA PRO A 42 -5.99 3.39 27.18
C PRO A 42 -5.80 4.59 26.25
N THR A 43 -4.62 4.66 25.61
CA THR A 43 -4.18 5.81 24.80
C THR A 43 -4.17 5.53 23.29
N GLY A 44 -4.71 4.38 22.89
CA GLY A 44 -4.81 3.95 21.50
C GLY A 44 -4.89 2.43 21.40
N PHE A 45 -4.83 1.92 20.17
CA PHE A 45 -4.88 0.48 19.90
C PHE A 45 -3.67 -0.26 20.47
N LEU A 46 -3.90 -1.52 20.86
CA LEU A 46 -2.85 -2.42 21.28
C LEU A 46 -1.93 -2.72 20.07
N HIS A 47 -0.63 -2.79 20.33
CA HIS A 47 0.37 -3.08 19.30
C HIS A 47 1.06 -4.40 19.58
N ILE A 48 1.73 -4.98 18.58
CA ILE A 48 2.39 -6.28 18.70
C ILE A 48 3.41 -6.33 19.85
N GLY A 49 4.13 -5.23 20.12
CA GLY A 49 5.02 -5.15 21.29
C GLY A 49 4.29 -5.24 22.64
N GLY A 50 3.06 -4.72 22.74
CA GLY A 50 2.22 -4.87 23.93
C GLY A 50 1.70 -6.30 24.08
N LEU A 51 1.24 -6.90 22.98
CA LEU A 51 0.86 -8.31 22.93
C LEU A 51 2.03 -9.23 23.31
N PHE A 52 3.25 -8.91 22.87
CA PHE A 52 4.47 -9.64 23.21
C PHE A 52 4.74 -9.61 24.72
N ALA A 53 4.67 -8.43 25.36
CA ALA A 53 4.81 -8.30 26.80
C ALA A 53 3.72 -9.07 27.57
N ALA A 54 2.46 -8.98 27.11
CA ALA A 54 1.33 -9.68 27.71
C ALA A 54 1.47 -11.21 27.59
N SER A 55 1.89 -11.71 26.42
CA SER A 55 2.09 -13.13 26.14
C SER A 55 3.18 -13.73 27.03
N ILE A 56 4.33 -13.06 27.18
CA ILE A 56 5.40 -13.50 28.08
C ILE A 56 4.90 -13.49 29.54
N SER A 57 4.25 -12.41 29.96
CA SER A 57 3.73 -12.26 31.33
C SER A 57 2.75 -13.39 31.68
N LYS A 58 1.78 -13.66 30.79
CA LYS A 58 0.80 -14.72 30.94
C LYS A 58 1.47 -16.10 30.99
N LYS A 59 2.37 -16.38 30.05
CA LYS A 59 3.01 -17.70 29.97
C LYS A 59 3.85 -18.00 31.21
N LEU A 60 4.59 -17.02 31.74
CA LEU A 60 5.36 -17.17 32.98
C LEU A 60 4.45 -17.41 34.21
N ALA A 61 3.34 -16.69 34.31
CA ALA A 61 2.35 -16.93 35.37
C ALA A 61 1.78 -18.34 35.27
N VAL A 62 1.30 -18.75 34.10
CA VAL A 62 0.73 -20.10 33.89
C VAL A 62 1.76 -21.21 34.19
N GLN A 63 2.98 -21.11 33.67
CA GLN A 63 4.03 -22.11 33.88
C GLN A 63 4.47 -22.26 35.35
N SER A 64 4.23 -21.25 36.18
CA SER A 64 4.60 -21.25 37.60
C SER A 64 3.41 -21.45 38.54
N ASN A 65 2.20 -21.72 38.00
CA ASN A 65 0.95 -21.72 38.76
C ASN A 65 0.72 -20.40 39.53
N GLY A 66 1.15 -19.29 38.94
CA GLY A 66 0.96 -17.94 39.44
C GLY A 66 -0.31 -17.29 38.92
N VAL A 67 -0.30 -15.95 38.88
CA VAL A 67 -1.47 -15.14 38.54
C VAL A 67 -1.08 -14.09 37.51
N PHE A 68 -1.80 -14.04 36.39
CA PHE A 68 -1.65 -13.02 35.37
C PHE A 68 -2.73 -11.94 35.50
N ILE A 69 -2.30 -10.70 35.75
CA ILE A 69 -3.19 -9.55 35.99
C ILE A 69 -3.23 -8.63 34.78
N VAL A 70 -4.42 -8.11 34.43
CA VAL A 70 -4.56 -6.95 33.52
C VAL A 70 -5.01 -5.72 34.31
N ARG A 71 -4.16 -4.69 34.35
CA ARG A 71 -4.41 -3.42 35.08
C ARG A 71 -4.43 -2.24 34.12
N ILE A 72 -5.48 -1.44 34.13
CA ILE A 72 -5.63 -0.28 33.24
C ILE A 72 -4.99 0.96 33.87
N GLU A 73 -3.99 1.52 33.18
CA GLU A 73 -3.23 2.69 33.63
C GLU A 73 -3.73 3.97 32.96
N ASP A 74 -4.88 4.47 33.42
CA ASP A 74 -5.62 5.60 32.84
C ASP A 74 -5.44 6.93 33.61
N THR A 75 -4.31 7.07 34.30
CA THR A 75 -4.02 8.25 35.13
C THR A 75 -3.76 9.51 34.30
N ASP A 76 -3.43 9.37 33.01
CA ASP A 76 -3.27 10.48 32.06
C ASP A 76 -4.53 10.68 31.20
N LYS A 77 -5.48 11.42 31.75
CA LYS A 77 -6.76 11.74 31.09
C LYS A 77 -6.64 12.52 29.78
N LYS A 78 -5.52 13.20 29.51
CA LYS A 78 -5.34 13.95 28.26
C LYS A 78 -5.04 13.05 27.07
N ARG A 79 -4.46 11.87 27.32
CA ARG A 79 -4.09 10.90 26.28
C ARG A 79 -5.09 9.76 26.16
N GLU A 80 -6.07 9.68 27.05
CA GLU A 80 -7.13 8.67 27.00
C GLU A 80 -7.96 8.83 25.73
N VAL A 81 -8.16 7.73 25.01
CA VAL A 81 -9.00 7.70 23.80
C VAL A 81 -10.39 7.12 24.12
N PRO A 82 -11.45 7.60 23.46
CA PRO A 82 -12.78 6.99 23.57
C PRO A 82 -12.72 5.49 23.29
N ASN A 83 -13.41 4.69 24.11
CA ASN A 83 -13.44 3.22 24.06
C ASN A 83 -12.06 2.55 24.15
N GLY A 84 -11.02 3.26 24.65
CA GLY A 84 -9.66 2.72 24.72
C GLY A 84 -9.55 1.47 25.60
N LEU A 85 -10.28 1.42 26.72
CA LEU A 85 -10.34 0.24 27.58
C LEU A 85 -10.99 -0.95 26.85
N GLU A 86 -12.18 -0.76 26.28
CA GLU A 86 -12.90 -1.79 25.54
C GLU A 86 -12.04 -2.36 24.41
N ASN A 87 -11.40 -1.51 23.61
CA ASN A 87 -10.51 -1.92 22.53
C ASN A 87 -9.35 -2.78 23.04
N ILE A 88 -8.71 -2.41 24.15
CA ILE A 88 -7.62 -3.20 24.75
C ILE A 88 -8.11 -4.58 25.16
N ILE A 89 -9.26 -4.67 25.83
CA ILE A 89 -9.77 -5.95 26.34
C ILE A 89 -10.25 -6.84 25.18
N ASN A 90 -10.90 -6.26 24.18
CA ASN A 90 -11.31 -6.98 22.96
C ASN A 90 -10.07 -7.50 22.20
N ASP A 91 -9.05 -6.67 22.01
CA ASP A 91 -7.79 -7.08 21.39
C ASP A 91 -7.16 -8.25 22.16
N LEU A 92 -7.00 -8.13 23.49
CA LEU A 92 -6.42 -9.18 24.32
C LEU A 92 -7.23 -10.49 24.25
N ASN A 93 -8.55 -10.43 24.37
CA ASN A 93 -9.43 -11.59 24.31
C ASN A 93 -9.37 -12.28 22.94
N ALA A 94 -9.31 -11.52 21.85
CA ALA A 94 -9.24 -12.07 20.50
C ALA A 94 -7.87 -12.72 20.19
N PHE A 95 -6.81 -12.36 20.92
CA PHE A 95 -5.54 -13.11 20.94
C PHE A 95 -5.47 -14.19 22.03
N GLY A 96 -6.59 -14.53 22.68
CA GLY A 96 -6.63 -15.55 23.73
C GLY A 96 -5.92 -15.14 25.02
N ILE A 97 -5.59 -13.86 25.22
CA ILE A 97 -4.94 -13.32 26.42
C ILE A 97 -6.01 -12.92 27.45
N THR A 98 -6.55 -13.91 28.14
CA THR A 98 -7.49 -13.68 29.26
C THR A 98 -6.73 -13.57 30.59
N PRO A 99 -7.01 -12.56 31.42
CA PRO A 99 -6.42 -12.45 32.75
C PRO A 99 -7.05 -13.40 33.79
N ASP A 100 -6.27 -13.76 34.79
CA ASP A 100 -6.77 -14.38 36.04
C ASP A 100 -7.47 -13.34 36.92
N GLU A 101 -6.96 -12.10 36.91
CA GLU A 101 -7.50 -10.94 37.62
C GLU A 101 -7.42 -9.67 36.76
N GLY A 102 -8.43 -8.81 36.85
CA GLY A 102 -8.55 -7.63 36.01
C GLY A 102 -9.85 -7.59 35.21
N PHE A 103 -9.87 -6.75 34.19
CA PHE A 103 -11.00 -6.66 33.25
C PHE A 103 -11.05 -7.91 32.38
N VAL A 104 -12.22 -8.57 32.35
CA VAL A 104 -12.50 -9.71 31.46
C VAL A 104 -13.30 -9.29 30.23
N ASP A 105 -14.06 -8.22 30.37
CA ASP A 105 -14.73 -7.46 29.31
C ASP A 105 -14.73 -5.97 29.71
N ALA A 106 -15.35 -5.11 28.92
CA ALA A 106 -15.33 -3.67 29.14
C ALA A 106 -16.04 -3.24 30.45
N ASP A 107 -16.99 -4.03 30.93
CA ASP A 107 -17.88 -3.69 32.06
C ASP A 107 -17.60 -4.53 33.31
N THR A 108 -16.91 -5.66 33.15
CA THR A 108 -16.71 -6.67 34.20
C THR A 108 -15.23 -6.81 34.53
N GLN A 109 -14.92 -6.72 35.82
CA GLN A 109 -13.61 -7.05 36.39
C GLN A 109 -13.75 -8.16 37.44
N LYS A 110 -12.73 -9.02 37.56
CA LYS A 110 -12.66 -10.08 38.58
C LYS A 110 -11.34 -10.02 39.37
N GLY A 111 -11.34 -10.59 40.56
CA GLY A 111 -10.17 -10.69 41.44
C GLY A 111 -10.27 -9.87 42.73
N GLU A 112 -9.45 -10.22 43.71
CA GLU A 112 -9.54 -9.69 45.09
C GLU A 112 -8.78 -8.37 45.28
N TYR A 113 -7.90 -8.03 44.33
CA TYR A 113 -6.98 -6.89 44.42
C TYR A 113 -7.47 -5.64 43.69
N GLY A 114 -8.73 -5.67 43.24
CA GLY A 114 -9.39 -4.57 42.55
C GLY A 114 -9.64 -3.33 43.43
N PRO A 115 -10.03 -2.19 42.83
CA PRO A 115 -10.28 -1.99 41.40
C PRO A 115 -9.02 -2.13 40.56
N TYR A 116 -9.14 -2.61 39.31
CA TYR A 116 -8.01 -2.80 38.38
C TYR A 116 -7.84 -1.65 37.39
N LYS A 117 -8.53 -0.54 37.63
CA LYS A 117 -8.38 0.73 36.92
C LYS A 117 -7.80 1.78 37.86
N GLN A 118 -6.73 2.46 37.45
CA GLN A 118 -5.98 3.34 38.35
C GLN A 118 -6.75 4.61 38.73
N SER A 119 -7.62 5.16 37.87
CA SER A 119 -8.47 6.30 38.24
C SER A 119 -9.31 6.03 39.48
N ASP A 120 -9.74 4.78 39.68
CA ASP A 120 -10.64 4.36 40.74
C ASP A 120 -9.91 4.10 42.07
N ARG A 121 -8.58 4.23 42.05
CA ARG A 121 -7.68 3.99 43.17
C ARG A 121 -7.10 5.29 43.75
N LYS A 122 -7.60 6.45 43.33
CA LYS A 122 -7.13 7.79 43.75
C LYS A 122 -6.81 7.91 45.24
N ILE A 123 -7.75 7.56 46.12
CA ILE A 123 -7.59 7.68 47.59
C ILE A 123 -6.48 6.76 48.13
N ILE A 124 -6.24 5.62 47.49
CA ILE A 124 -5.16 4.68 47.86
C ILE A 124 -3.82 5.41 47.70
N TYR A 125 -3.54 5.95 46.51
CA TYR A 125 -2.27 6.64 46.26
C TYR A 125 -2.06 7.84 47.18
N GLN A 126 -3.11 8.63 47.41
CA GLN A 126 -3.04 9.77 48.32
C GLN A 126 -2.73 9.34 49.76
N SER A 127 -3.19 8.16 50.20
CA SER A 127 -2.87 7.59 51.52
C SER A 127 -1.39 7.24 51.65
N PHE A 128 -0.75 6.77 50.56
CA PHE A 128 0.69 6.54 50.53
C PHE A 128 1.47 7.86 50.56
N VAL A 129 1.06 8.86 49.77
CA VAL A 129 1.73 10.17 49.75
C VAL A 129 1.61 10.91 51.08
N LYS A 130 0.49 10.76 51.79
CA LYS A 130 0.31 11.29 53.15
C LYS A 130 1.42 10.82 54.09
N GLU A 131 1.87 9.57 53.98
CA GLU A 131 2.96 9.04 54.80
C GLU A 131 4.33 9.67 54.42
N LEU A 132 4.56 9.97 53.15
CA LEU A 132 5.77 10.68 52.74
C LEU A 132 5.78 12.14 53.22
N LEU A 133 4.64 12.84 53.15
CA LEU A 133 4.52 14.21 53.67
C LEU A 133 4.77 14.27 55.19
N LYS A 134 4.32 13.25 55.94
CA LYS A 134 4.61 13.14 57.38
C LYS A 134 6.10 12.96 57.66
N LYS A 135 6.80 12.18 56.83
CA LYS A 135 8.22 11.85 56.95
C LYS A 135 9.17 12.90 56.35
N ASP A 136 8.66 14.02 55.86
CA ASP A 136 9.43 15.02 55.10
C ASP A 136 10.14 14.43 53.87
N LEU A 137 9.49 13.45 53.22
CA LEU A 137 9.96 12.81 51.99
C LEU A 137 9.11 13.22 50.76
N ALA A 138 8.16 14.13 50.96
CA ALA A 138 7.39 14.76 49.90
C ALA A 138 7.00 16.19 50.34
N TYR A 139 6.66 17.05 49.39
CA TYR A 139 6.23 18.43 49.65
C TYR A 139 5.32 18.97 48.54
N PRO A 140 4.43 19.95 48.83
CA PRO A 140 3.64 20.63 47.82
C PRO A 140 4.51 21.62 47.03
N CYS A 141 4.33 21.64 45.72
CA CYS A 141 4.99 22.58 44.81
C CYS A 141 3.91 23.39 44.09
N PHE A 142 4.01 24.72 44.19
CA PHE A 142 3.07 25.69 43.63
C PHE A 142 3.59 26.33 42.34
N CYS A 143 4.64 25.77 41.73
CA CYS A 143 5.20 26.32 40.49
C CYS A 143 4.18 26.22 39.35
N THR A 144 4.01 27.29 38.58
CA THR A 144 3.24 27.25 37.33
C THR A 144 4.04 26.59 36.21
N ASN A 145 3.37 26.24 35.10
CA ASN A 145 4.07 25.67 33.95
C ASN A 145 5.04 26.69 33.32
N GLU A 146 4.68 27.98 33.33
CA GLU A 146 5.53 29.07 32.85
C GLU A 146 6.82 29.16 33.67
N GLN A 147 6.72 29.12 35.00
CA GLN A 147 7.88 29.13 35.89
C GLN A 147 8.78 27.90 35.70
N LEU A 148 8.20 26.75 35.37
CA LEU A 148 8.97 25.53 35.08
C LEU A 148 9.69 25.62 33.73
N GLU A 149 9.09 26.27 32.72
CA GLU A 149 9.76 26.49 31.44
C GLU A 149 10.87 27.54 31.56
N GLU A 150 10.63 28.66 32.25
CA GLU A 150 11.67 29.65 32.57
C GLU A 150 12.86 29.03 33.32
N MET A 151 12.57 28.14 34.27
CA MET A 151 13.60 27.39 34.99
C MET A 151 14.43 26.51 34.05
N LYS A 152 13.76 25.82 33.12
CA LYS A 152 14.43 24.96 32.13
C LYS A 152 15.30 25.78 31.18
N GLU A 153 14.81 26.90 30.66
CA GLU A 153 15.60 27.85 29.85
C GLU A 153 16.83 28.38 30.62
N MET A 154 16.66 28.66 31.92
CA MET A 154 17.76 29.06 32.79
C MET A 154 18.78 27.93 32.99
N GLN A 155 18.34 26.68 33.15
CA GLN A 155 19.23 25.52 33.27
C GLN A 155 20.01 25.29 31.98
N GLU A 156 19.35 25.38 30.82
CA GLU A 156 19.96 25.22 29.50
C GLU A 156 21.00 26.31 29.23
N SER A 157 20.68 27.59 29.53
CA SER A 157 21.63 28.69 29.36
C SER A 157 22.85 28.58 30.29
N LYS A 158 22.67 28.03 31.50
CA LYS A 158 23.76 27.70 32.44
C LYS A 158 24.49 26.39 32.09
N LYS A 159 24.03 25.64 31.08
CA LYS A 159 24.56 24.32 30.69
C LYS A 159 24.59 23.31 31.85
N VAL A 160 23.61 23.39 32.74
CA VAL A 160 23.41 22.40 33.81
C VAL A 160 22.33 21.41 33.39
N ARG A 161 22.26 20.27 34.09
CA ARG A 161 21.27 19.23 33.78
C ARG A 161 19.85 19.77 33.99
N PRO A 162 18.95 19.63 33.00
CA PRO A 162 17.56 20.02 33.18
C PRO A 162 16.87 19.18 34.25
N GLY A 163 15.98 19.79 35.04
CA GLY A 163 15.18 19.05 36.01
C GLY A 163 14.75 19.87 37.23
N TYR A 164 14.13 19.19 38.19
CA TYR A 164 13.68 19.80 39.45
C TYR A 164 14.34 19.05 40.60
N TYR A 165 15.39 19.64 41.18
CA TYR A 165 16.23 19.02 42.19
C TYR A 165 17.06 20.08 42.92
N GLY A 166 17.59 19.76 44.11
CA GLY A 166 18.56 20.61 44.80
C GLY A 166 18.15 22.08 44.89
N GLU A 167 18.98 22.99 44.38
CA GLU A 167 18.73 24.44 44.34
C GLU A 167 17.59 24.86 43.40
N TRP A 168 17.28 24.05 42.38
CA TRP A 168 16.21 24.30 41.42
C TRP A 168 14.83 23.94 41.99
N ALA A 169 14.79 23.16 43.07
CA ALA A 169 13.56 22.79 43.75
C ALA A 169 13.07 23.91 44.69
N VAL A 170 12.65 25.05 44.13
CA VAL A 170 12.35 26.30 44.86
C VAL A 170 11.36 26.17 46.02
N HIS A 171 10.43 25.20 45.97
CA HIS A 171 9.43 24.97 47.02
C HIS A 171 9.79 23.84 48.00
N ARG A 172 10.98 23.22 47.86
CA ARG A 172 11.41 22.04 48.63
C ARG A 172 11.44 22.24 50.13
N ASN A 173 11.69 23.48 50.58
CA ASN A 173 11.90 23.83 51.98
C ASN A 173 10.91 24.89 52.48
N LEU A 174 9.73 25.02 51.84
CA LEU A 174 8.70 25.93 52.33
C LEU A 174 8.28 25.57 53.77
N SER A 175 8.12 26.60 54.59
CA SER A 175 7.54 26.50 55.93
C SER A 175 6.04 26.21 55.88
N GLU A 176 5.48 25.64 56.96
CA GLU A 176 4.02 25.41 57.04
C GLU A 176 3.21 26.71 56.89
N THR A 177 3.76 27.86 57.30
CA THR A 177 3.13 29.17 57.13
C THR A 177 3.06 29.61 55.66
N GLU A 178 4.14 29.40 54.89
CA GLU A 178 4.15 29.72 53.45
C GLU A 178 3.23 28.78 52.67
N ILE A 179 3.21 27.49 53.01
CA ILE A 179 2.29 26.53 52.39
C ILE A 179 0.84 26.96 52.65
N ASN A 180 0.48 27.32 53.89
CA ASN A 180 -0.87 27.81 54.19
C ASN A 180 -1.21 29.10 53.44
N HIS A 181 -0.24 29.99 53.21
CA HIS A 181 -0.45 31.21 52.41
C HIS A 181 -0.91 30.87 50.97
N TYR A 182 -0.18 29.98 50.28
CA TYR A 182 -0.58 29.53 48.94
C TYR A 182 -1.93 28.81 48.93
N LEU A 183 -2.20 27.95 49.92
CA LEU A 183 -3.47 27.25 50.01
C LEU A 183 -4.65 28.21 50.24
N ASN A 184 -4.48 29.25 51.05
CA ASN A 184 -5.50 30.28 51.27
C ASN A 184 -5.78 31.11 50.00
N MET A 185 -4.79 31.21 49.11
CA MET A 185 -4.95 31.83 47.79
C MET A 185 -5.57 30.89 46.74
N ASN A 186 -5.92 29.66 47.12
CA ASN A 186 -6.38 28.61 46.19
C ASN A 186 -5.39 28.34 45.04
N THR A 187 -4.08 28.51 45.28
CA THR A 187 -3.07 28.27 44.25
C THR A 187 -3.01 26.78 43.93
N PRO A 188 -3.16 26.36 42.66
CA PRO A 188 -2.98 24.97 42.26
C PRO A 188 -1.59 24.46 42.63
N TYR A 189 -1.49 23.20 43.03
CA TYR A 189 -0.22 22.60 43.41
C TYR A 189 -0.12 21.16 42.91
N VAL A 190 1.09 20.64 42.91
CA VAL A 190 1.39 19.21 42.79
C VAL A 190 2.09 18.75 44.07
N ILE A 191 2.08 17.45 44.37
CA ILE A 191 2.95 16.90 45.42
C ILE A 191 4.16 16.27 44.76
N ARG A 192 5.35 16.72 45.13
CA ARG A 192 6.64 16.19 44.63
C ARG A 192 7.31 15.30 45.66
N LEU A 193 8.08 14.34 45.18
CA LEU A 193 9.05 13.60 45.96
C LEU A 193 10.11 14.57 46.45
N LYS A 194 10.52 14.46 47.72
CA LYS A 194 11.76 15.06 48.23
C LYS A 194 12.85 14.01 48.09
N SER A 195 13.47 13.92 46.93
CA SER A 195 14.39 12.81 46.63
C SER A 195 15.56 12.81 47.62
N PRO A 196 15.87 11.67 48.27
CA PRO A 196 17.05 11.53 49.11
C PRO A 196 18.34 11.28 48.30
N GLY A 197 18.22 11.05 47.00
CA GLY A 197 19.35 10.74 46.13
C GLY A 197 20.29 11.93 45.92
N ARG A 198 21.50 11.63 45.45
CA ARG A 198 22.54 12.66 45.23
C ARG A 198 23.09 12.57 43.81
N GLU A 199 23.33 13.73 43.22
CA GLU A 199 23.99 13.82 41.93
C GLU A 199 25.38 13.16 41.99
N GLY A 200 25.71 12.39 40.96
CA GLY A 200 26.97 11.65 40.85
C GLY A 200 26.97 10.25 41.48
N ASN A 201 26.02 9.95 42.37
CA ASN A 201 25.83 8.58 42.85
C ASN A 201 25.30 7.68 41.73
N ARG A 202 25.61 6.39 41.82
CA ARG A 202 25.14 5.36 40.88
C ARG A 202 24.50 4.22 41.64
N VAL A 203 23.51 3.61 41.01
CA VAL A 203 22.82 2.42 41.52
C VAL A 203 22.99 1.28 40.53
N MET A 204 23.29 0.10 41.05
CA MET A 204 23.30 -1.13 40.28
C MET A 204 21.90 -1.75 40.32
N ILE A 205 21.36 -2.04 39.15
CA ILE A 205 20.07 -2.70 38.99
C ILE A 205 20.34 -4.08 38.41
N ASN A 206 19.89 -5.10 39.14
CA ASN A 206 19.81 -6.46 38.62
C ASN A 206 18.49 -6.62 37.86
N ASP A 207 18.55 -6.68 36.53
CA ASP A 207 17.43 -7.05 35.69
C ASP A 207 17.59 -8.50 35.24
N LEU A 208 16.54 -9.32 35.33
CA LEU A 208 16.65 -10.74 35.02
C LEU A 208 16.89 -11.05 33.53
N ILE A 209 16.65 -10.09 32.63
CA ILE A 209 16.96 -10.21 31.19
C ILE A 209 18.24 -9.46 30.86
N LYS A 210 18.33 -8.17 31.22
CA LYS A 210 19.47 -7.30 30.87
C LYS A 210 20.72 -7.53 31.73
N GLY A 211 20.61 -8.30 32.81
CA GLY A 211 21.67 -8.51 33.79
C GLY A 211 21.89 -7.27 34.68
N ASN A 212 23.10 -7.15 35.20
CA ASN A 212 23.50 -6.00 36.02
C ASN A 212 23.74 -4.77 35.14
N VAL A 213 22.93 -3.74 35.33
CA VAL A 213 23.02 -2.45 34.63
C VAL A 213 23.17 -1.31 35.63
N GLU A 214 24.09 -0.38 35.36
CA GLU A 214 24.41 0.71 36.26
C GLU A 214 23.82 2.04 35.77
N PHE A 215 22.99 2.67 36.60
CA PHE A 215 22.33 3.94 36.30
C PHE A 215 22.67 5.03 37.33
N PRO A 216 22.54 6.31 36.98
CA PRO A 216 22.55 7.38 37.97
C PRO A 216 21.47 7.16 39.04
N GLU A 217 21.79 7.46 40.29
CA GLU A 217 20.79 7.52 41.35
C GLU A 217 19.75 8.61 41.04
N ASN A 218 18.46 8.35 41.30
CA ASN A 218 17.45 9.38 41.14
C ASN A 218 17.62 10.47 42.20
N ASP A 219 17.95 11.68 41.77
CA ASP A 219 17.99 12.88 42.60
C ASP A 219 16.90 13.90 42.24
N GLN A 220 16.03 13.55 41.28
CA GLN A 220 14.94 14.40 40.83
C GLN A 220 13.75 14.33 41.78
N ASP A 221 13.23 15.52 42.11
CA ASP A 221 11.98 15.72 42.84
C ASP A 221 10.80 15.60 41.88
N ILE A 222 10.60 14.37 41.41
CA ILE A 222 9.53 14.01 40.49
C ILE A 222 8.15 14.28 41.11
N VAL A 223 7.17 14.59 40.26
CA VAL A 223 5.77 14.72 40.69
C VAL A 223 5.23 13.35 41.08
N LEU A 224 4.67 13.24 42.28
CA LEU A 224 3.98 12.06 42.80
C LEU A 224 2.47 12.16 42.57
N LEU A 225 1.87 13.31 42.88
CA LEU A 225 0.47 13.63 42.62
C LEU A 225 0.35 14.89 41.77
N LYS A 226 -0.46 14.83 40.73
CA LYS A 226 -0.84 15.97 39.89
C LYS A 226 -1.85 16.86 40.63
N SER A 227 -2.15 18.04 40.08
CA SER A 227 -3.09 19.00 40.68
C SER A 227 -4.54 18.52 40.74
N ASP A 228 -4.92 17.56 39.89
CA ASP A 228 -6.21 16.86 39.97
C ASP A 228 -6.27 15.83 41.13
N GLY A 229 -5.15 15.61 41.82
CA GLY A 229 -4.97 14.64 42.89
C GLY A 229 -4.78 13.20 42.43
N LEU A 230 -4.69 12.93 41.12
CA LEU A 230 -4.32 11.63 40.57
C LEU A 230 -2.79 11.45 40.61
N PRO A 231 -2.31 10.21 40.77
CA PRO A 231 -0.88 9.93 40.77
C PRO A 231 -0.25 10.13 39.38
N THR A 232 1.07 10.27 39.35
CA THR A 232 1.85 9.98 38.14
C THR A 232 2.05 8.49 37.98
N TYR A 233 2.48 8.08 36.78
CA TYR A 233 2.83 6.68 36.48
C TYR A 233 3.77 6.08 37.54
N HIS A 234 4.83 6.78 37.95
CA HIS A 234 5.84 6.23 38.86
C HIS A 234 5.27 5.86 40.24
N LEU A 235 4.41 6.71 40.80
CA LEU A 235 3.76 6.42 42.08
C LEU A 235 2.74 5.29 41.93
N ALA A 236 1.88 5.36 40.91
CA ALA A 236 0.82 4.38 40.71
C ALA A 236 1.41 2.98 40.44
N HIS A 237 2.46 2.89 39.62
CA HIS A 237 3.21 1.66 39.33
C HIS A 237 3.70 0.99 40.61
N VAL A 238 4.42 1.71 41.47
CA VAL A 238 5.03 1.13 42.69
C VAL A 238 3.97 0.73 43.71
N VAL A 239 2.97 1.58 43.93
CA VAL A 239 1.90 1.29 44.90
C VAL A 239 1.06 0.10 44.46
N ASP A 240 0.66 0.05 43.19
CA ASP A 240 -0.19 -1.04 42.72
C ASP A 240 0.58 -2.35 42.56
N ASP A 241 1.83 -2.34 42.09
CA ASP A 241 2.62 -3.56 42.01
C ASP A 241 2.85 -4.17 43.40
N PHE A 242 3.09 -3.34 44.42
CA PHE A 242 3.16 -3.81 45.80
C PHE A 242 1.81 -4.35 46.30
N LEU A 243 0.73 -3.57 46.19
CA LEU A 243 -0.57 -3.95 46.73
C LEU A 243 -1.18 -5.16 46.03
N MET A 244 -0.95 -5.31 44.73
CA MET A 244 -1.42 -6.47 43.94
C MET A 244 -0.49 -7.67 44.07
N GLY A 245 0.58 -7.60 44.88
CA GLY A 245 1.50 -8.71 45.11
C GLY A 245 2.29 -9.14 43.88
N ILE A 246 2.61 -8.21 42.97
CA ILE A 246 3.40 -8.50 41.77
C ILE A 246 4.79 -8.97 42.20
N THR A 247 5.23 -10.08 41.61
CA THR A 247 6.56 -10.67 41.88
C THR A 247 7.55 -10.38 40.75
N HIS A 248 7.07 -10.34 39.51
CA HIS A 248 7.87 -10.13 38.32
C HIS A 248 7.22 -9.08 37.42
N VAL A 249 7.99 -8.05 37.07
CA VAL A 249 7.57 -6.96 36.20
C VAL A 249 8.21 -7.16 34.82
N ILE A 250 7.43 -7.71 33.89
CA ILE A 250 7.80 -7.84 32.48
C ILE A 250 7.27 -6.61 31.74
N ARG A 251 8.17 -5.83 31.11
CA ARG A 251 7.80 -4.61 30.35
C ARG A 251 8.89 -4.23 29.35
N GLY A 252 8.57 -3.34 28.41
CA GLY A 252 9.52 -2.86 27.41
C GLY A 252 10.72 -2.12 28.03
N ASP A 253 11.87 -2.21 27.38
CA ASP A 253 13.13 -1.59 27.82
C ASP A 253 13.12 -0.05 27.83
N GLU A 254 12.11 0.59 27.22
CA GLU A 254 11.91 2.04 27.36
C GLU A 254 11.72 2.48 28.83
N TRP A 255 11.32 1.57 29.72
CA TRP A 255 11.13 1.83 31.14
C TRP A 255 12.36 1.52 31.99
N LEU A 256 13.43 0.98 31.41
CA LEU A 256 14.62 0.55 32.15
C LEU A 256 15.25 1.71 32.93
N SER A 257 15.35 2.89 32.31
CA SER A 257 15.88 4.12 32.91
C SER A 257 15.04 4.68 34.06
N SER A 258 13.77 4.25 34.20
CA SER A 258 12.91 4.64 35.33
C SER A 258 13.05 3.72 36.54
N THR A 259 13.73 2.57 36.39
CA THR A 259 13.89 1.59 37.46
C THR A 259 14.67 2.11 38.69
N PRO A 260 15.71 2.97 38.56
CA PRO A 260 16.36 3.60 39.72
C PRO A 260 15.36 4.34 40.62
N LEU A 261 14.48 5.12 40.00
CA LEU A 261 13.43 5.85 40.68
C LEU A 261 12.43 4.89 41.34
N HIS A 262 12.00 3.82 40.66
CA HIS A 262 11.07 2.86 41.25
C HIS A 262 11.68 2.13 42.46
N TYR A 263 12.93 1.71 42.39
CA TYR A 263 13.64 1.13 43.55
C TYR A 263 13.76 2.12 44.70
N GLN A 264 14.10 3.38 44.42
CA GLN A 264 14.08 4.43 45.45
C GLN A 264 12.69 4.57 46.09
N LEU A 265 11.62 4.56 45.29
CA LEU A 265 10.25 4.61 45.80
C LEU A 265 9.92 3.40 46.69
N TYR A 266 10.27 2.17 46.27
CA TYR A 266 10.12 0.98 47.12
C TYR A 266 10.87 1.13 48.45
N GLN A 267 12.10 1.63 48.41
CA GLN A 267 12.93 1.84 49.61
C GLN A 267 12.33 2.88 50.57
N ILE A 268 11.90 4.06 50.08
CA ILE A 268 11.34 5.11 50.96
C ILE A 268 10.00 4.71 51.58
N PHE A 269 9.20 3.90 50.88
CA PHE A 269 7.97 3.34 51.43
C PHE A 269 8.22 2.12 52.32
N ASN A 270 9.46 1.62 52.38
CA ASN A 270 9.83 0.36 53.05
C ASN A 270 9.03 -0.85 52.53
N LEU A 271 8.90 -0.93 51.21
CA LEU A 271 8.18 -1.97 50.48
C LEU A 271 9.17 -2.90 49.77
N LYS A 272 8.80 -4.17 49.61
CA LYS A 272 9.59 -5.13 48.83
C LYS A 272 9.38 -4.84 47.33
N ALA A 273 10.47 -4.61 46.60
CA ALA A 273 10.43 -4.46 45.15
C ALA A 273 10.24 -5.84 44.46
N PRO A 274 9.54 -5.89 43.31
CA PRO A 274 9.49 -7.07 42.46
C PRO A 274 10.80 -7.23 41.67
N GLU A 275 10.99 -8.41 41.10
CA GLU A 275 12.03 -8.63 40.10
C GLU A 275 11.65 -7.94 38.78
N TYR A 276 12.61 -7.29 38.12
CA TYR A 276 12.39 -6.62 36.84
C TYR A 276 12.91 -7.45 35.66
N CYS A 277 12.16 -7.46 34.57
CA CYS A 277 12.47 -8.14 33.32
C CYS A 277 12.17 -7.20 32.15
N HIS A 278 13.18 -6.46 31.68
CA HIS A 278 12.99 -5.51 30.58
C HIS A 278 13.20 -6.17 29.21
N ILE A 279 12.11 -6.39 28.47
CA ILE A 279 12.14 -7.01 27.13
C ILE A 279 12.57 -5.99 26.08
N SER A 280 13.44 -6.43 25.17
CA SER A 280 13.90 -5.62 24.03
C SER A 280 12.75 -5.38 23.04
N PRO A 281 12.71 -4.22 22.36
CA PRO A 281 11.67 -3.93 21.38
C PRO A 281 11.81 -4.83 20.15
N ILE A 282 10.68 -5.10 19.50
CA ILE A 282 10.68 -5.70 18.17
C ILE A 282 11.24 -4.67 17.18
N MET A 283 12.19 -5.10 16.37
CA MET A 283 12.97 -4.26 15.46
C MET A 283 12.55 -4.47 14.02
N LYS A 284 12.84 -3.51 13.15
CA LYS A 284 12.67 -3.58 11.70
C LYS A 284 13.90 -2.97 11.01
N MET A 285 14.21 -3.46 9.81
CA MET A 285 15.24 -2.86 8.97
C MET A 285 14.74 -1.52 8.40
N ASP A 286 15.60 -0.51 8.43
CA ASP A 286 15.43 0.79 7.78
C ASP A 286 16.69 1.06 6.95
N GLY A 287 16.62 0.67 5.68
CA GLY A 287 17.79 0.50 4.82
C GLY A 287 18.75 -0.53 5.41
N THR A 288 19.97 -0.08 5.75
CA THR A 288 21.02 -0.89 6.38
C THR A 288 21.00 -0.85 7.91
N SER A 289 20.17 0.01 8.51
CA SER A 289 20.10 0.21 9.96
C SER A 289 18.93 -0.54 10.60
N LYS A 290 18.99 -0.80 11.90
CA LYS A 290 17.88 -1.38 12.67
C LYS A 290 17.19 -0.28 13.46
N ARG A 291 15.85 -0.25 13.42
CA ARG A 291 15.03 0.64 14.25
C ARG A 291 13.90 -0.11 14.94
N LYS A 292 13.32 0.50 15.98
CA LYS A 292 12.10 -0.02 16.62
C LYS A 292 10.94 -0.05 15.62
N LEU A 293 10.14 -1.11 15.67
CA LEU A 293 8.89 -1.22 14.93
C LEU A 293 7.92 -0.13 15.44
N SER A 294 7.32 0.64 14.54
CA SER A 294 6.64 1.89 14.90
C SER A 294 5.24 2.00 14.30
N LYS A 295 4.26 2.38 15.13
CA LYS A 295 2.87 2.58 14.70
C LYS A 295 2.71 3.64 13.59
N ARG A 296 3.65 4.59 13.50
CA ARG A 296 3.58 5.72 12.54
C ARG A 296 4.09 5.35 11.16
N LYS A 297 4.99 4.37 11.04
CA LYS A 297 5.64 3.99 9.78
C LYS A 297 5.28 2.59 9.31
N ASP A 298 4.79 1.74 10.21
CA ASP A 298 4.64 0.30 10.00
C ASP A 298 3.21 -0.14 10.37
N SER A 299 2.46 -0.62 9.38
CA SER A 299 1.10 -1.14 9.61
C SER A 299 1.11 -2.37 10.52
N GLU A 300 2.13 -3.23 10.36
CA GLU A 300 2.29 -4.47 11.15
C GLU A 300 2.55 -4.22 12.65
N ALA A 301 2.80 -2.97 13.05
CA ALA A 301 2.87 -2.62 14.47
C ALA A 301 1.49 -2.74 15.14
N ALA A 302 0.41 -2.44 14.43
CA ALA A 302 -0.95 -2.52 14.94
C ALA A 302 -1.46 -3.96 14.90
N LEU A 303 -2.18 -4.39 15.94
CA LEU A 303 -2.74 -5.75 15.94
C LEU A 303 -3.83 -5.95 14.88
N ARG A 304 -4.57 -4.88 14.55
CA ARG A 304 -5.57 -4.84 13.47
C ARG A 304 -5.04 -5.33 12.13
N PHE A 305 -3.77 -5.08 11.82
CA PHE A 305 -3.14 -5.58 10.60
C PHE A 305 -3.25 -7.12 10.50
N TYR A 306 -3.02 -7.86 11.58
CA TYR A 306 -3.06 -9.33 11.54
C TYR A 306 -4.49 -9.86 11.40
N TYR A 307 -5.48 -9.16 11.97
CA TYR A 307 -6.89 -9.49 11.77
C TYR A 307 -7.32 -9.26 10.33
N GLU A 308 -7.04 -8.08 9.76
CA GLU A 308 -7.39 -7.75 8.37
C GLU A 308 -6.70 -8.68 7.37
N GLU A 309 -5.44 -9.04 7.62
CA GLU A 309 -4.72 -10.00 6.78
C GLU A 309 -5.26 -11.43 6.94
N GLY A 310 -5.96 -11.74 8.03
CA GLY A 310 -6.49 -13.07 8.31
C GLY A 310 -5.43 -14.06 8.79
N ILE A 311 -4.49 -13.59 9.62
CA ILE A 311 -3.49 -14.45 10.25
C ILE A 311 -4.11 -15.05 11.52
N PRO A 312 -4.19 -16.39 11.66
CA PRO A 312 -4.73 -17.03 12.85
C PRO A 312 -3.94 -16.63 14.10
N TYR A 313 -4.66 -16.30 15.18
CA TYR A 313 -4.04 -15.79 16.41
C TYR A 313 -3.02 -16.77 16.99
N LYS A 314 -3.29 -18.08 16.95
CA LYS A 314 -2.37 -19.12 17.43
C LYS A 314 -1.05 -19.14 16.67
N ALA A 315 -1.09 -18.83 15.37
CA ALA A 315 0.13 -18.71 14.58
C ALA A 315 0.94 -17.48 14.99
N LEU A 316 0.27 -16.37 15.34
CA LEU A 316 0.93 -15.18 15.86
C LEU A 316 1.54 -15.42 17.25
N GLU A 317 0.83 -16.11 18.16
CA GLU A 317 1.38 -16.49 19.48
C GLU A 317 2.62 -17.40 19.35
N GLU A 318 2.56 -18.40 18.46
CA GLU A 318 3.70 -19.28 18.19
C GLU A 318 4.90 -18.49 17.63
N TYR A 319 4.66 -17.54 16.71
CA TYR A 319 5.70 -16.64 16.24
C TYR A 319 6.29 -15.76 17.35
N LEU A 320 5.48 -15.24 18.27
CA LEU A 320 5.99 -14.46 19.38
C LEU A 320 6.94 -15.28 20.27
N LEU A 321 6.79 -16.61 20.34
CA LEU A 321 7.75 -17.48 21.03
C LEU A 321 9.09 -17.60 20.31
N THR A 322 9.12 -17.56 18.96
CA THR A 322 10.38 -17.53 18.20
C THR A 322 11.17 -16.27 18.49
N ILE A 323 10.48 -15.16 18.78
CA ILE A 323 11.08 -13.90 19.22
C ILE A 323 11.44 -13.95 20.71
N ALA A 324 10.59 -14.55 21.55
CA ALA A 324 10.72 -14.52 23.00
C ALA A 324 11.92 -15.33 23.52
N ASN A 325 12.18 -16.52 22.97
CA ASN A 325 13.13 -17.46 23.54
C ASN A 325 14.03 -18.07 22.48
N SER A 326 15.33 -17.86 22.61
CA SER A 326 16.35 -18.26 21.61
C SER A 326 16.38 -19.76 21.28
N ASN A 327 15.92 -20.62 22.18
CA ASN A 327 15.88 -22.07 21.99
C ASN A 327 14.50 -22.61 21.55
N PHE A 328 13.50 -21.74 21.34
CA PHE A 328 12.15 -22.18 20.95
C PHE A 328 12.15 -22.90 19.60
N GLU A 329 12.82 -22.36 18.59
CA GLU A 329 12.83 -22.98 17.24
C GLU A 329 13.45 -24.37 17.25
N ALA A 330 14.59 -24.53 17.94
CA ALA A 330 15.26 -25.82 18.09
C ALA A 330 14.41 -26.82 18.89
N TRP A 331 13.59 -26.34 19.84
CA TRP A 331 12.61 -27.18 20.52
C TRP A 331 11.48 -27.58 19.57
N ARG A 332 10.94 -26.62 18.79
CA ARG A 332 9.83 -26.84 17.86
C ARG A 332 10.16 -27.83 16.75
N GLU A 333 11.38 -27.77 16.23
CA GLU A 333 11.89 -28.73 15.22
C GLU A 333 11.92 -30.18 15.75
N LYS A 334 12.28 -30.36 17.03
CA LYS A 334 12.29 -31.67 17.70
C LYS A 334 10.90 -32.15 18.12
N HIS A 335 9.93 -31.23 18.20
CA HIS A 335 8.58 -31.46 18.71
C HIS A 335 7.52 -30.89 17.74
N PRO A 336 7.51 -31.33 16.46
CA PRO A 336 6.67 -30.71 15.42
C PRO A 336 5.17 -30.90 15.66
N ASP A 337 4.78 -31.93 16.42
CA ASP A 337 3.38 -32.30 16.66
C ASP A 337 2.86 -31.92 18.06
N HIS A 338 3.72 -31.43 18.95
CA HIS A 338 3.30 -30.93 20.26
C HIS A 338 2.59 -29.57 20.13
N ASP A 339 1.83 -29.18 21.15
CA ASP A 339 1.29 -27.83 21.19
C ASP A 339 2.42 -26.85 21.56
N PHE A 340 2.50 -25.66 20.96
CA PHE A 340 3.54 -24.69 21.31
C PHE A 340 3.44 -24.23 22.77
N ASN A 341 2.27 -24.40 23.40
CA ASN A 341 2.08 -24.14 24.83
C ASN A 341 2.90 -25.08 25.73
N ASP A 342 3.23 -26.28 25.26
CA ASP A 342 4.07 -27.24 25.98
C ASP A 342 5.52 -26.75 26.14
N PHE A 343 5.93 -25.75 25.35
CA PHE A 343 7.24 -25.14 25.49
C PHE A 343 7.38 -24.43 26.83
N HIS A 344 8.43 -24.76 27.58
CA HIS A 344 8.75 -24.09 28.83
C HIS A 344 9.64 -22.85 28.57
N LEU A 345 9.03 -21.65 28.62
CA LEU A 345 9.75 -20.38 28.49
C LEU A 345 10.65 -20.14 29.72
N LYS A 346 11.90 -19.77 29.47
CA LYS A 346 12.90 -19.43 30.49
C LYS A 346 13.36 -17.99 30.36
N ILE A 347 13.39 -17.25 31.46
CA ILE A 347 13.76 -15.82 31.45
C ILE A 347 15.20 -15.64 30.96
N GLU A 348 16.13 -16.52 31.36
CA GLU A 348 17.55 -16.43 30.95
C GLU A 348 17.79 -16.61 29.43
N ASN A 349 16.82 -17.17 28.71
CA ASN A 349 16.90 -17.40 27.27
C ASN A 349 16.23 -16.28 26.44
N ILE A 350 15.66 -15.27 27.10
CA ILE A 350 15.10 -14.09 26.44
C ILE A 350 16.25 -13.18 25.99
N GLY A 351 16.26 -12.80 24.72
CA GLY A 351 17.34 -12.02 24.12
C GLY A 351 17.48 -10.60 24.70
N THR A 352 18.71 -10.19 25.01
CA THR A 352 19.03 -8.83 25.48
C THR A 352 19.00 -7.76 24.39
N SER A 353 18.99 -8.19 23.12
CA SER A 353 18.86 -7.33 21.94
C SER A 353 17.51 -7.54 21.26
N GLY A 354 17.03 -6.53 20.53
CA GLY A 354 15.74 -6.60 19.84
C GLY A 354 15.79 -7.49 18.60
N SER A 355 14.87 -8.45 18.52
CA SER A 355 14.71 -9.35 17.38
C SER A 355 14.08 -8.61 16.20
N LEU A 356 14.49 -8.97 14.98
CA LEU A 356 13.89 -8.44 13.76
C LEU A 356 12.51 -9.04 13.53
N PHE A 357 11.56 -8.20 13.14
CA PHE A 357 10.26 -8.61 12.65
C PHE A 357 10.40 -9.33 11.30
N ASP A 358 9.81 -10.52 11.19
CA ASP A 358 9.84 -11.37 10.00
C ASP A 358 8.43 -11.84 9.64
N ILE A 359 7.81 -11.14 8.69
CA ILE A 359 6.49 -11.51 8.17
C ILE A 359 6.50 -12.86 7.46
N ASN A 360 7.60 -13.25 6.80
CA ASN A 360 7.68 -14.53 6.10
C ASN A 360 7.67 -15.69 7.09
N LYS A 361 8.30 -15.52 8.26
CA LYS A 361 8.23 -16.48 9.37
C LYS A 361 6.80 -16.62 9.89
N ILE A 362 6.09 -15.50 10.12
CA ILE A 362 4.67 -15.53 10.54
C ILE A 362 3.84 -16.30 9.52
N THR A 363 3.96 -15.95 8.24
CA THR A 363 3.27 -16.63 7.13
C THR A 363 3.60 -18.13 7.08
N SER A 364 4.86 -18.50 7.30
CA SER A 364 5.29 -19.91 7.34
C SER A 364 4.65 -20.69 8.50
N ILE A 365 4.65 -20.11 9.71
CA ILE A 365 4.01 -20.69 10.89
C ILE A 365 2.50 -20.80 10.66
N SER A 366 1.88 -19.77 10.10
CA SER A 366 0.46 -19.75 9.75
C SER A 366 0.09 -20.85 8.76
N LYS A 367 0.86 -21.04 7.68
CA LYS A 367 0.66 -22.17 6.74
C LYS A 367 0.67 -23.52 7.45
N ASN A 368 1.62 -23.72 8.37
CA ASN A 368 1.72 -24.95 9.14
C ASN A 368 0.51 -25.13 10.07
N TYR A 369 0.09 -24.07 10.76
CA TYR A 369 -1.09 -24.09 11.63
C TYR A 369 -2.35 -24.43 10.83
N ILE A 370 -2.64 -23.67 9.77
CA ILE A 370 -3.84 -23.85 8.94
C ILE A 370 -3.86 -25.26 8.33
N SER A 371 -2.72 -25.80 7.90
CA SER A 371 -2.65 -27.15 7.30
C SER A 371 -3.04 -28.28 8.26
N LYS A 372 -2.97 -28.04 9.58
CA LYS A 372 -3.34 -29.03 10.61
C LYS A 372 -4.82 -28.95 11.02
N LEU A 373 -5.52 -27.89 10.64
CA LEU A 373 -6.96 -27.77 10.88
C LEU A 373 -7.74 -28.68 9.95
N SER A 374 -8.83 -29.26 10.45
CA SER A 374 -9.84 -29.95 9.63
C SER A 374 -10.52 -28.99 8.67
N ALA A 375 -11.13 -29.52 7.61
CA ALA A 375 -11.85 -28.71 6.62
C ALA A 375 -12.97 -27.87 7.28
N ILE A 376 -13.66 -28.46 8.26
CA ILE A 376 -14.73 -27.81 9.02
C ILE A 376 -14.19 -26.66 9.89
N GLU A 377 -13.03 -26.84 10.53
CA GLU A 377 -12.39 -25.79 11.32
C GLU A 377 -11.95 -24.63 10.44
N VAL A 378 -11.33 -24.91 9.29
CA VAL A 378 -10.96 -23.87 8.32
C VAL A 378 -12.20 -23.12 7.85
N TYR A 379 -13.29 -23.82 7.49
CA TYR A 379 -14.54 -23.16 7.09
C TYR A 379 -15.08 -22.24 8.18
N LYS A 380 -15.10 -22.69 9.44
CA LYS A 380 -15.60 -21.89 10.57
C LYS A 380 -14.75 -20.64 10.82
N GLU A 381 -13.42 -20.79 10.87
CA GLU A 381 -12.50 -19.67 11.07
C GLU A 381 -12.56 -18.68 9.90
N LEU A 382 -12.56 -19.18 8.67
CA LEU A 382 -12.66 -18.37 7.45
C LEU A 382 -13.99 -17.64 7.35
N TYR A 383 -15.10 -18.33 7.63
CA TYR A 383 -16.43 -17.72 7.62
C TYR A 383 -16.54 -16.61 8.65
N ALA A 384 -16.07 -16.84 9.88
CA ALA A 384 -16.03 -15.82 10.92
C ALA A 384 -15.22 -14.59 10.51
N TRP A 385 -14.03 -14.80 9.92
CA TRP A 385 -13.19 -13.73 9.41
C TRP A 385 -13.85 -12.95 8.26
N SER A 386 -14.42 -13.65 7.27
CA SER A 386 -15.03 -13.04 6.09
C SER A 386 -16.20 -12.10 6.43
N ARG A 387 -16.95 -12.41 7.49
CA ARG A 387 -18.06 -11.56 7.97
C ARG A 387 -17.64 -10.14 8.33
N GLU A 388 -16.38 -9.95 8.71
CA GLU A 388 -15.85 -8.65 9.11
C GLU A 388 -15.00 -8.02 7.99
N PHE A 389 -14.24 -8.83 7.24
CA PHE A 389 -13.19 -8.31 6.34
C PHE A 389 -13.41 -8.60 4.84
N ASP A 390 -14.31 -9.51 4.47
CA ASP A 390 -14.55 -9.89 3.06
C ASP A 390 -16.00 -10.35 2.85
N THR A 391 -16.90 -9.39 2.64
CA THR A 391 -18.34 -9.64 2.47
C THR A 391 -18.69 -10.46 1.24
N ASP A 392 -17.84 -10.41 0.20
CA ASP A 392 -18.05 -11.18 -1.02
C ASP A 392 -17.74 -12.66 -0.76
N LEU A 393 -16.63 -12.95 -0.08
CA LEU A 393 -16.32 -14.31 0.38
C LEU A 393 -17.35 -14.83 1.38
N GLU A 394 -17.82 -13.99 2.32
CA GLU A 394 -18.88 -14.37 3.27
C GLU A 394 -20.13 -14.84 2.52
N THR A 395 -20.53 -14.10 1.49
CA THR A 395 -21.70 -14.42 0.67
C THR A 395 -21.52 -15.77 -0.03
N LEU A 396 -20.33 -16.04 -0.57
CA LEU A 396 -20.03 -17.33 -1.23
C LEU A 396 -20.05 -18.50 -0.24
N LEU A 397 -19.37 -18.36 0.91
CA LEU A 397 -19.30 -19.41 1.94
C LEU A 397 -20.69 -19.72 2.53
N LYS A 398 -21.53 -18.70 2.68
CA LYS A 398 -22.91 -18.85 3.15
C LYS A 398 -23.81 -19.49 2.10
N LYS A 399 -23.61 -19.17 0.82
CA LYS A 399 -24.38 -19.73 -0.30
C LYS A 399 -24.03 -21.21 -0.55
N TYR A 400 -22.78 -21.60 -0.34
CA TYR A 400 -22.26 -22.93 -0.69
C TYR A 400 -21.56 -23.67 0.47
N PRO A 401 -22.16 -23.82 1.66
CA PRO A 401 -21.46 -24.29 2.86
C PRO A 401 -20.78 -25.67 2.69
N GLU A 402 -21.53 -26.70 2.31
CA GLU A 402 -20.99 -28.07 2.14
C GLU A 402 -19.94 -28.12 1.03
N TYR A 403 -20.20 -27.45 -0.10
CA TYR A 403 -19.25 -27.35 -1.21
C TYR A 403 -17.95 -26.65 -0.81
N SER A 404 -18.04 -25.60 0.01
CA SER A 404 -16.90 -24.90 0.58
C SER A 404 -16.12 -25.76 1.57
N ILE A 405 -16.78 -26.65 2.32
CA ILE A 405 -16.08 -27.61 3.19
C ILE A 405 -15.35 -28.65 2.33
N ASP A 406 -16.02 -29.21 1.32
CA ASP A 406 -15.42 -30.20 0.42
C ASP A 406 -14.20 -29.64 -0.32
N LEU A 407 -14.26 -28.41 -0.83
CA LEU A 407 -13.11 -27.78 -1.52
C LEU A 407 -11.95 -27.52 -0.56
N LEU A 408 -12.23 -27.10 0.68
CA LEU A 408 -11.20 -26.86 1.70
C LEU A 408 -10.58 -28.19 2.19
N GLY A 409 -11.30 -29.31 2.03
CA GLY A 409 -10.88 -30.67 2.36
C GLY A 409 -9.94 -31.33 1.35
N ILE A 410 -9.78 -30.75 0.15
CA ILE A 410 -8.90 -31.32 -0.88
C ILE A 410 -7.46 -31.47 -0.35
N GLU A 411 -6.91 -32.68 -0.42
CA GLU A 411 -5.58 -33.04 0.10
C GLU A 411 -5.33 -32.64 1.58
N ARG A 412 -6.40 -32.42 2.35
CA ARG A 412 -6.37 -32.11 3.79
C ARG A 412 -6.60 -33.39 4.61
N GLU A 413 -6.30 -33.34 5.91
CA GLU A 413 -6.55 -34.45 6.85
C GLU A 413 -5.82 -35.76 6.51
N GLN A 414 -4.72 -35.66 5.78
CA GLN A 414 -3.80 -36.76 5.48
C GLN A 414 -2.45 -36.55 6.17
N ALA A 415 -1.58 -37.57 6.18
CA ALA A 415 -0.29 -37.55 6.86
C ALA A 415 0.64 -36.38 6.44
N LYS A 416 0.49 -35.87 5.21
CA LYS A 416 1.21 -34.70 4.69
C LYS A 416 0.20 -33.72 4.10
N PRO A 417 -0.47 -32.92 4.94
CA PRO A 417 -1.49 -32.01 4.45
C PRO A 417 -0.87 -30.92 3.58
N ARG A 418 -1.67 -30.45 2.62
CA ARG A 418 -1.37 -29.33 1.75
C ARG A 418 -1.19 -28.02 2.55
N LYS A 419 -0.24 -27.18 2.10
CA LYS A 419 0.16 -25.92 2.76
C LYS A 419 0.01 -24.71 1.82
N ASP A 420 -1.15 -24.60 1.20
CA ASP A 420 -1.46 -23.56 0.21
C ASP A 420 -2.10 -22.30 0.80
N LEU A 421 -2.75 -22.40 1.96
CA LEU A 421 -3.33 -21.27 2.68
C LEU A 421 -2.36 -20.74 3.75
N ASP A 422 -1.90 -19.50 3.60
CA ASP A 422 -1.14 -18.78 4.63
C ASP A 422 -2.00 -17.87 5.50
N LYS A 423 -3.00 -17.23 4.92
CA LYS A 423 -3.84 -16.25 5.60
C LYS A 423 -5.21 -16.21 4.94
N TRP A 424 -6.23 -15.77 5.65
CA TRP A 424 -7.61 -15.82 5.14
C TRP A 424 -7.83 -14.88 3.95
N SER A 425 -7.13 -13.74 3.91
CA SER A 425 -7.20 -12.79 2.80
C SER A 425 -6.72 -13.33 1.44
N THR A 426 -5.98 -14.45 1.40
CA THR A 426 -5.51 -15.06 0.14
C THR A 426 -6.39 -16.19 -0.36
N VAL A 427 -7.44 -16.58 0.37
CA VAL A 427 -8.27 -17.73 0.00
C VAL A 427 -8.92 -17.55 -1.36
N ILE A 428 -9.51 -16.38 -1.67
CA ILE A 428 -10.08 -16.10 -2.99
C ILE A 428 -9.00 -16.12 -4.08
N GLN A 429 -7.81 -15.58 -3.82
CA GLN A 429 -6.72 -15.65 -4.80
C GLN A 429 -6.32 -17.10 -5.09
N ASN A 430 -6.26 -17.95 -4.06
CA ASN A 430 -5.77 -19.32 -4.17
C ASN A 430 -6.82 -20.31 -4.67
N MET A 431 -8.09 -20.08 -4.32
CA MET A 431 -9.19 -21.05 -4.50
C MET A 431 -10.44 -20.43 -5.13
N GLY A 432 -10.41 -19.15 -5.52
CA GLY A 432 -11.55 -18.46 -6.11
C GLY A 432 -12.08 -19.13 -7.38
N TYR A 433 -11.22 -19.84 -8.12
CA TYR A 433 -11.67 -20.62 -9.27
C TYR A 433 -12.65 -21.74 -8.90
N PHE A 434 -12.86 -22.12 -7.65
CA PHE A 434 -13.95 -23.06 -7.31
C PHE A 434 -15.34 -22.42 -7.39
N TYR A 435 -15.45 -21.09 -7.37
CA TYR A 435 -16.72 -20.37 -7.46
C TYR A 435 -16.86 -19.71 -8.84
N ASP A 436 -17.98 -19.93 -9.51
CA ASP A 436 -18.17 -19.40 -10.87
C ASP A 436 -18.36 -17.88 -10.85
N GLU A 437 -18.85 -17.32 -9.74
CA GLU A 437 -19.07 -15.90 -9.52
C GLU A 437 -17.78 -15.07 -9.54
N VAL A 438 -16.65 -15.65 -9.11
CA VAL A 438 -15.35 -14.96 -9.04
C VAL A 438 -14.30 -15.54 -10.00
N PHE A 439 -14.67 -16.56 -10.80
CA PHE A 439 -13.77 -17.14 -11.78
C PHE A 439 -13.58 -16.20 -12.98
N GLU A 440 -12.44 -15.51 -13.01
CA GLU A 440 -12.03 -14.66 -14.13
C GLU A 440 -11.72 -15.46 -15.41
N THR A 441 -11.86 -14.80 -16.54
CA THR A 441 -12.00 -15.43 -17.87
C THR A 441 -10.74 -15.32 -18.71
N ASP A 442 -9.69 -14.74 -18.14
CA ASP A 442 -8.50 -14.35 -18.88
C ASP A 442 -7.35 -15.32 -18.64
N TYR A 443 -7.15 -16.26 -19.56
CA TYR A 443 -6.06 -17.23 -19.50
C TYR A 443 -4.69 -16.63 -19.90
N ASN A 444 -4.59 -15.31 -20.11
CA ASN A 444 -3.44 -14.60 -20.70
C ASN A 444 -2.09 -14.73 -19.97
N TYR A 445 -2.04 -15.24 -18.74
CA TYR A 445 -0.81 -15.29 -17.93
C TYR A 445 -0.30 -16.70 -17.62
N GLU A 446 -1.11 -17.75 -17.84
CA GLU A 446 -0.82 -19.10 -17.32
C GLU A 446 -1.04 -20.21 -18.36
N ILE A 447 -1.03 -19.91 -19.67
CA ILE A 447 -1.06 -20.95 -20.70
C ILE A 447 0.35 -21.52 -20.91
N PRO A 448 0.54 -22.85 -20.79
CA PRO A 448 1.81 -23.50 -21.07
C PRO A 448 2.22 -23.28 -22.53
N GLU A 449 3.52 -23.10 -22.79
CA GLU A 449 4.08 -22.97 -24.14
C GLU A 449 3.96 -24.28 -24.95
N PHE A 450 2.79 -24.53 -25.52
CA PHE A 450 2.50 -25.68 -26.39
C PHE A 450 1.62 -25.25 -27.56
N SER A 451 1.53 -26.11 -28.59
CA SER A 451 0.69 -25.79 -29.74
C SER A 451 -0.78 -25.70 -29.33
N VAL A 452 -1.46 -24.67 -29.82
CA VAL A 452 -2.90 -24.46 -29.60
C VAL A 452 -3.70 -25.68 -30.05
N GLU A 453 -3.25 -26.32 -31.13
CA GLU A 453 -3.90 -27.51 -31.68
C GLU A 453 -3.77 -28.73 -30.76
N ASP A 454 -2.58 -28.96 -30.16
CA ASP A 454 -2.40 -30.03 -29.19
C ASP A 454 -3.29 -29.81 -27.95
N MET A 455 -3.37 -28.57 -27.45
CA MET A 455 -4.25 -28.24 -26.32
C MET A 455 -5.73 -28.49 -26.66
N LYS A 456 -6.19 -28.10 -27.85
CA LYS A 456 -7.57 -28.37 -28.31
C LYS A 456 -7.87 -29.86 -28.40
N ASN A 457 -6.96 -30.63 -28.99
CA ASN A 457 -7.15 -32.07 -29.17
C ASN A 457 -7.17 -32.82 -27.84
N VAL A 458 -6.28 -32.46 -26.92
CA VAL A 458 -6.28 -33.01 -25.55
C VAL A 458 -7.58 -32.66 -24.83
N VAL A 459 -8.02 -31.39 -24.83
CA VAL A 459 -9.22 -30.96 -24.12
C VAL A 459 -10.48 -31.63 -24.68
N ARG A 460 -10.64 -31.69 -26.01
CA ARG A 460 -11.76 -32.39 -26.66
C ARG A 460 -11.73 -33.90 -26.36
N GLY A 461 -10.55 -34.52 -26.40
CA GLY A 461 -10.39 -35.93 -26.06
C GLY A 461 -10.75 -36.21 -24.60
N TYR A 462 -10.33 -35.33 -23.69
CA TYR A 462 -10.64 -35.45 -22.26
C TYR A 462 -12.14 -35.36 -21.98
N MET A 463 -12.86 -34.45 -22.64
CA MET A 463 -14.32 -34.33 -22.50
C MET A 463 -15.07 -35.64 -22.81
N ASN A 464 -14.54 -36.46 -23.71
CA ASN A 464 -15.17 -37.73 -24.10
C ASN A 464 -14.87 -38.88 -23.13
N VAL A 465 -13.75 -38.82 -22.41
CA VAL A 465 -13.31 -39.91 -21.52
C VAL A 465 -13.55 -39.64 -20.04
N TYR A 466 -13.83 -38.39 -19.67
CA TYR A 466 -14.08 -38.01 -18.28
C TYR A 466 -15.34 -38.70 -17.72
N ASP A 467 -15.19 -39.34 -16.56
CA ASP A 467 -16.27 -39.96 -15.79
C ASP A 467 -16.07 -39.63 -14.31
N ALA A 468 -17.04 -38.95 -13.70
CA ALA A 468 -16.97 -38.56 -12.29
C ALA A 468 -16.93 -39.77 -11.33
N LYS A 469 -17.36 -40.96 -11.77
CA LYS A 469 -17.34 -42.18 -10.96
C LYS A 469 -16.00 -42.91 -10.96
N ASP A 470 -15.03 -42.45 -11.75
CA ASP A 470 -13.71 -43.07 -11.80
C ASP A 470 -12.98 -42.90 -10.47
N THR A 471 -12.35 -43.98 -10.00
CA THR A 471 -11.29 -43.92 -8.97
C THR A 471 -10.06 -43.17 -9.52
N HIS A 472 -9.21 -42.64 -8.64
CA HIS A 472 -7.97 -41.96 -9.04
C HIS A 472 -7.10 -42.79 -10.01
N GLU A 473 -6.91 -44.09 -9.75
CA GLU A 473 -6.11 -44.98 -10.61
C GLU A 473 -6.70 -45.12 -12.03
N LYS A 474 -8.02 -45.30 -12.11
CA LYS A 474 -8.75 -45.41 -13.37
C LYS A 474 -8.73 -44.10 -14.15
N TRP A 475 -8.94 -42.96 -13.48
CA TRP A 475 -8.82 -41.64 -14.10
C TRP A 475 -7.41 -41.39 -14.64
N PHE A 476 -6.37 -41.71 -13.86
CA PHE A 476 -4.99 -41.52 -14.29
C PHE A 476 -4.62 -42.41 -15.49
N SER A 477 -5.12 -43.64 -15.52
CA SER A 477 -4.95 -44.56 -16.66
C SER A 477 -5.53 -43.96 -17.95
N LYS A 478 -6.71 -43.33 -17.89
CA LYS A 478 -7.31 -42.60 -19.03
C LYS A 478 -6.47 -41.39 -19.45
N MET A 479 -5.86 -40.67 -18.50
CA MET A 479 -4.93 -39.57 -18.81
C MET A 479 -3.67 -40.06 -19.54
N GLN A 480 -3.15 -41.23 -19.16
CA GLN A 480 -2.01 -41.85 -19.85
C GLN A 480 -2.36 -42.30 -21.27
N GLU A 481 -3.55 -42.87 -21.47
CA GLU A 481 -4.04 -43.23 -22.80
C GLU A 481 -4.26 -41.99 -23.67
N LEU A 482 -4.90 -40.94 -23.12
CA LEU A 482 -5.07 -39.66 -23.80
C LEU A 482 -3.73 -39.03 -24.21
N ALA A 483 -2.71 -39.15 -23.36
CA ALA A 483 -1.35 -38.71 -23.68
C ALA A 483 -0.78 -39.47 -24.89
N LYS A 484 -0.86 -40.81 -24.89
CA LYS A 484 -0.37 -41.65 -26.00
C LYS A 484 -1.04 -41.27 -27.34
N LEU A 485 -2.36 -41.10 -27.33
CA LEU A 485 -3.13 -40.75 -28.53
C LEU A 485 -2.72 -39.41 -29.14
N ASN A 486 -2.20 -38.48 -28.33
CA ASN A 486 -1.79 -37.14 -28.78
C ASN A 486 -0.26 -37.01 -29.00
N GLY A 487 0.49 -38.11 -28.95
CA GLY A 487 1.96 -38.11 -29.16
C GLY A 487 2.78 -37.67 -27.94
N TYR A 488 2.20 -37.78 -26.74
CA TYR A 488 2.88 -37.58 -25.46
C TYR A 488 3.17 -38.96 -24.82
N THR A 489 4.24 -39.09 -24.05
CA THR A 489 4.49 -40.33 -23.28
C THR A 489 3.64 -40.37 -22.00
N GLU A 490 3.28 -41.59 -21.57
CA GLU A 490 2.60 -41.86 -20.30
C GLU A 490 3.46 -41.65 -19.05
N SER A 491 4.77 -41.40 -19.22
CA SER A 491 5.73 -41.37 -18.13
C SER A 491 6.70 -40.19 -18.24
N VAL A 492 6.78 -39.41 -17.15
CA VAL A 492 7.78 -38.35 -17.00
C VAL A 492 9.20 -38.91 -17.09
N LYS A 493 9.43 -40.13 -16.59
CA LYS A 493 10.76 -40.78 -16.63
C LYS A 493 11.16 -41.12 -18.07
N GLU A 494 10.23 -41.60 -18.86
CA GLU A 494 10.49 -41.96 -20.27
C GLU A 494 10.77 -40.70 -21.11
N PHE A 495 10.02 -39.61 -20.88
CA PHE A 495 10.27 -38.34 -21.53
C PHE A 495 11.68 -37.81 -21.24
N LYS A 496 12.11 -37.85 -19.97
CA LYS A 496 13.47 -37.44 -19.58
C LYS A 496 14.55 -38.27 -20.26
N LYS A 497 14.28 -39.55 -20.54
CA LYS A 497 15.23 -40.45 -21.22
C LYS A 497 15.28 -40.21 -22.73
N ASN A 498 14.14 -39.89 -23.35
CA ASN A 498 14.01 -39.74 -24.80
C ASN A 498 13.17 -38.49 -25.19
N PRO A 499 13.64 -37.26 -24.91
CA PRO A 499 12.83 -36.05 -25.06
C PRO A 499 12.49 -35.72 -26.52
N THR A 500 13.26 -36.21 -27.49
CA THR A 500 13.04 -35.97 -28.92
C THR A 500 11.98 -36.88 -29.55
N LEU A 501 11.58 -37.97 -28.88
CA LEU A 501 10.60 -38.93 -29.40
C LEU A 501 9.14 -38.53 -29.12
N TYR A 502 8.91 -37.60 -28.20
CA TYR A 502 7.57 -37.22 -27.76
C TYR A 502 7.42 -35.71 -27.73
N LYS A 503 6.19 -35.23 -27.95
CA LYS A 503 5.86 -33.80 -27.78
C LYS A 503 5.93 -33.35 -26.31
N GLY A 504 5.86 -34.31 -25.39
CA GLY A 504 5.83 -34.08 -23.95
C GLY A 504 5.47 -35.36 -23.19
N HIS A 505 5.01 -35.20 -21.95
CA HIS A 505 4.53 -36.30 -21.10
C HIS A 505 3.12 -36.06 -20.55
N VAL A 506 2.52 -37.08 -19.93
CA VAL A 506 1.18 -37.05 -19.28
C VAL A 506 0.97 -35.86 -18.33
N GLY A 507 2.02 -35.39 -17.67
CA GLY A 507 1.97 -34.16 -16.86
C GLY A 507 1.57 -32.90 -17.65
N HIS A 508 2.06 -32.72 -18.89
CA HIS A 508 1.67 -31.58 -19.74
C HIS A 508 0.20 -31.67 -20.16
N VAL A 509 -0.25 -32.88 -20.51
CA VAL A 509 -1.66 -33.18 -20.82
C VAL A 509 -2.54 -32.82 -19.62
N SER A 510 -2.11 -33.18 -18.40
CA SER A 510 -2.79 -32.81 -17.16
C SER A 510 -2.80 -31.30 -16.94
N THR A 511 -1.71 -30.60 -17.26
CA THR A 511 -1.64 -29.13 -17.16
C THR A 511 -2.62 -28.45 -18.12
N PHE A 512 -2.83 -28.97 -19.34
CA PHE A 512 -3.82 -28.38 -20.26
C PHE A 512 -5.23 -28.44 -19.69
N ILE A 513 -5.61 -29.59 -19.12
CA ILE A 513 -6.90 -29.75 -18.45
C ILE A 513 -6.97 -28.86 -17.20
N ARG A 514 -5.89 -28.79 -16.42
CA ARG A 514 -5.83 -27.92 -15.23
C ARG A 514 -6.08 -26.47 -15.60
N VAL A 515 -5.34 -25.93 -16.55
CA VAL A 515 -5.47 -24.54 -17.01
C VAL A 515 -6.89 -24.29 -17.53
N ALA A 516 -7.44 -25.21 -18.33
CA ALA A 516 -8.82 -25.10 -18.82
C ALA A 516 -9.86 -25.02 -17.71
N ILE A 517 -9.62 -25.67 -16.57
CA ILE A 517 -10.57 -25.77 -15.45
C ILE A 517 -10.35 -24.69 -14.40
N THR A 518 -9.10 -24.38 -14.05
CA THR A 518 -8.74 -23.50 -12.92
C THR A 518 -8.21 -22.14 -13.36
N GLY A 519 -7.91 -21.98 -14.65
CA GLY A 519 -7.18 -20.81 -15.16
C GLY A 519 -5.71 -20.79 -14.75
N LYS A 520 -5.21 -21.86 -14.11
CA LYS A 520 -3.87 -21.88 -13.51
C LYS A 520 -3.02 -23.10 -13.88
N ILE A 521 -1.70 -22.93 -13.91
CA ILE A 521 -0.74 -24.04 -14.08
C ILE A 521 -0.56 -24.88 -12.82
N GLU A 522 -0.84 -24.29 -11.66
CA GLU A 522 -0.77 -24.94 -10.36
C GLU A 522 -2.13 -24.92 -9.65
N SER A 523 -2.50 -26.05 -9.05
CA SER A 523 -3.71 -26.20 -8.23
C SER A 523 -3.57 -27.42 -7.30
N PRO A 524 -4.56 -27.73 -6.46
CA PRO A 524 -4.74 -29.05 -5.86
C PRO A 524 -4.61 -30.21 -6.82
N SER A 525 -4.54 -31.41 -6.26
CA SER A 525 -4.74 -32.65 -7.02
C SER A 525 -5.83 -32.42 -8.06
N LEU A 526 -5.47 -32.54 -9.34
CA LEU A 526 -6.38 -32.21 -10.44
C LEU A 526 -7.60 -33.15 -10.36
N TYR A 527 -7.37 -34.41 -10.03
CA TYR A 527 -8.43 -35.39 -9.80
C TYR A 527 -9.41 -34.95 -8.70
N GLU A 528 -8.91 -34.60 -7.51
CA GLU A 528 -9.79 -34.20 -6.40
C GLU A 528 -10.50 -32.87 -6.68
N THR A 529 -9.81 -31.93 -7.34
CA THR A 529 -10.41 -30.67 -7.84
C THR A 529 -11.62 -30.95 -8.73
N LEU A 530 -11.47 -31.87 -9.68
CA LEU A 530 -12.57 -32.26 -10.58
C LEU A 530 -13.71 -32.96 -9.84
N GLN A 531 -13.41 -33.79 -8.83
CA GLN A 531 -14.44 -34.44 -8.03
C GLN A 531 -15.32 -33.43 -7.29
N VAL A 532 -14.71 -32.38 -6.73
CA VAL A 532 -15.44 -31.32 -6.03
C VAL A 532 -16.25 -30.44 -6.98
N MET A 533 -15.67 -30.01 -8.12
CA MET A 533 -16.30 -29.02 -9.00
C MET A 533 -17.60 -29.47 -9.67
N GLY A 534 -17.79 -30.77 -9.87
CA GLY A 534 -18.98 -31.33 -10.51
C GLY A 534 -18.97 -31.24 -12.05
N VAL A 535 -19.67 -32.19 -12.67
CA VAL A 535 -19.60 -32.45 -14.13
C VAL A 535 -20.01 -31.24 -14.97
N SER A 536 -21.10 -30.55 -14.61
CA SER A 536 -21.62 -29.43 -15.41
C SER A 536 -20.64 -28.26 -15.49
N ARG A 537 -20.02 -27.90 -14.35
CA ARG A 537 -19.01 -26.84 -14.29
C ARG A 537 -17.78 -27.20 -15.12
N ILE A 538 -17.31 -28.44 -15.00
CA ILE A 538 -16.17 -28.94 -15.77
C ILE A 538 -16.44 -28.82 -17.26
N GLN A 539 -17.56 -29.34 -17.75
CA GLN A 539 -17.92 -29.26 -19.17
C GLN A 539 -18.02 -27.82 -19.67
N ASN A 540 -18.65 -26.93 -18.89
CA ASN A 540 -18.76 -25.51 -19.24
C ASN A 540 -17.38 -24.84 -19.35
N ARG A 541 -16.45 -25.14 -18.43
CA ARG A 541 -15.10 -24.56 -18.45
C ARG A 541 -14.22 -25.09 -19.56
N LEU A 542 -14.27 -26.40 -19.84
CA LEU A 542 -13.56 -26.99 -20.98
C LEU A 542 -14.05 -26.38 -22.31
N ASN A 543 -15.37 -26.25 -22.51
CA ASN A 543 -15.93 -25.58 -23.69
C ASN A 543 -15.49 -24.12 -23.78
N ARG A 544 -15.52 -23.40 -22.65
CA ARG A 544 -15.09 -22.00 -22.60
C ARG A 544 -13.61 -21.85 -22.97
N PHE A 545 -12.75 -22.75 -22.49
CA PHE A 545 -11.33 -22.75 -22.83
C PHE A 545 -11.11 -23.08 -24.31
N LEU A 546 -11.88 -24.01 -24.89
CA LEU A 546 -11.84 -24.28 -26.34
C LEU A 546 -12.23 -23.03 -27.15
N ASN A 547 -13.31 -22.34 -26.77
CA ASN A 547 -13.72 -21.09 -27.42
C ASN A 547 -12.64 -20.03 -27.29
N TYR A 548 -12.04 -19.86 -26.11
CA TYR A 548 -10.92 -18.97 -25.90
C TYR A 548 -9.74 -19.32 -26.83
N LEU A 549 -9.38 -20.60 -26.95
CA LEU A 549 -8.32 -21.04 -27.86
C LEU A 549 -8.71 -20.90 -29.34
N GLU A 550 -9.99 -20.83 -29.69
CA GLU A 550 -10.48 -20.58 -31.06
C GLU A 550 -10.43 -19.09 -31.41
N GLU A 551 -10.88 -18.23 -30.50
CA GLU A 551 -10.77 -16.77 -30.59
C GLU A 551 -9.29 -16.34 -30.61
N ASN A 552 -8.45 -16.92 -29.74
CA ASN A 552 -7.02 -16.64 -29.70
C ASN A 552 -6.21 -17.38 -30.80
N ASN A 553 -6.77 -18.35 -31.54
CA ASN A 553 -6.13 -18.84 -32.78
C ASN A 553 -6.29 -17.85 -33.94
N GLN A 554 -7.16 -16.84 -33.81
CA GLN A 554 -7.16 -15.68 -34.72
C GLN A 554 -5.94 -14.77 -34.49
N ILE A 555 -5.11 -15.04 -33.46
CA ILE A 555 -3.76 -14.47 -33.24
C ILE A 555 -2.74 -15.05 -34.24
N ASN A 556 -3.10 -15.08 -35.53
CA ASN A 556 -2.17 -14.71 -36.60
C ASN A 556 -2.26 -13.19 -36.91
N LYS A 557 -3.08 -12.45 -36.13
CA LYS A 557 -3.32 -11.00 -36.26
C LYS A 557 -2.06 -10.15 -36.10
N TYR A 558 -1.06 -10.58 -35.33
CA TYR A 558 0.15 -9.82 -34.99
C TYR A 558 1.43 -10.38 -35.62
N LEU A 559 1.41 -10.63 -36.94
CA LEU A 559 2.52 -11.25 -37.65
C LEU A 559 3.82 -10.41 -37.51
N ILE A 560 4.80 -10.92 -36.76
CA ILE A 560 6.14 -10.33 -36.68
C ILE A 560 6.91 -10.69 -37.96
N THR A 561 7.06 -9.72 -38.86
CA THR A 561 7.77 -9.89 -40.14
C THR A 561 9.29 -9.74 -39.98
N PRO A 562 10.10 -10.39 -40.83
CA PRO A 562 11.56 -10.21 -40.82
C PRO A 562 11.99 -8.75 -40.98
N GLU A 563 11.26 -7.97 -41.78
CA GLU A 563 11.53 -6.55 -41.96
C GLU A 563 11.27 -5.73 -40.69
N LEU A 564 10.27 -6.12 -39.88
CA LEU A 564 9.97 -5.49 -38.60
C LEU A 564 11.03 -5.84 -37.54
N VAL A 565 11.54 -7.08 -37.53
CA VAL A 565 12.66 -7.50 -36.66
C VAL A 565 13.93 -6.71 -37.01
N ASP A 566 14.23 -6.58 -38.30
CA ASP A 566 15.36 -5.78 -38.78
C ASP A 566 15.24 -4.32 -38.34
N LEU A 567 14.08 -3.69 -38.55
CA LEU A 567 13.81 -2.32 -38.13
C LEU A 567 14.02 -2.16 -36.60
N ALA A 568 13.45 -3.05 -35.80
CA ALA A 568 13.55 -3.01 -34.34
C ALA A 568 15.00 -3.03 -33.83
N SER A 569 15.89 -3.74 -34.55
CA SER A 569 17.30 -3.89 -34.16
C SER A 569 18.15 -2.62 -34.32
N ARG A 570 17.81 -1.77 -35.28
CA ARG A 570 18.59 -0.58 -35.66
C ARG A 570 17.90 0.74 -35.35
N LEU A 571 16.61 0.71 -35.04
CA LEU A 571 15.84 1.91 -34.71
C LEU A 571 16.43 2.59 -33.47
N LYS A 572 16.74 3.89 -33.60
CA LYS A 572 17.09 4.77 -32.48
C LYS A 572 16.08 5.89 -32.36
N CYS A 573 15.90 6.40 -31.15
CA CYS A 573 14.98 7.48 -30.86
C CYS A 573 15.64 8.50 -29.93
N ASN A 574 15.56 9.78 -30.30
CA ASN A 574 15.70 10.91 -29.38
C ASN A 574 14.31 11.50 -29.18
N PHE A 575 13.92 11.85 -27.96
CA PHE A 575 12.64 12.50 -27.71
C PHE A 575 12.75 13.54 -26.58
N VAL A 576 11.79 14.44 -26.58
CA VAL A 576 11.55 15.41 -25.51
C VAL A 576 10.08 15.42 -25.17
N ASP A 577 9.78 15.25 -23.90
CA ASP A 577 8.47 15.52 -23.33
C ASP A 577 8.44 16.94 -22.76
N PHE A 578 7.55 17.76 -23.26
CA PHE A 578 7.47 19.16 -22.88
C PHE A 578 6.84 19.35 -21.49
N ASN A 579 6.19 18.32 -20.91
CA ASN A 579 5.65 18.34 -19.54
C ASN A 579 6.72 18.13 -18.45
N ILE A 580 7.87 17.55 -18.81
CA ILE A 580 8.95 17.18 -17.87
C ILE A 580 10.10 18.22 -17.88
N SER A 581 10.07 19.18 -18.82
CA SER A 581 11.12 20.20 -18.99
C SER A 581 10.63 21.60 -18.58
N SER A 582 11.50 22.42 -17.96
CA SER A 582 11.15 23.79 -17.56
C SER A 582 10.75 24.64 -18.78
N LYS A 583 9.81 25.59 -18.61
CA LYS A 583 9.34 26.50 -19.69
C LYS A 583 10.49 27.16 -20.46
N ASP A 584 11.57 27.54 -19.78
CA ASP A 584 12.75 28.15 -20.39
C ASP A 584 13.58 27.17 -21.24
N ASN A 585 13.66 25.89 -20.83
CA ASN A 585 14.35 24.85 -21.60
C ASN A 585 13.59 24.49 -22.88
N VAL A 586 12.25 24.44 -22.82
CA VAL A 586 11.38 24.18 -23.99
C VAL A 586 11.50 25.31 -25.01
N LYS A 587 11.47 26.57 -24.56
CA LYS A 587 11.65 27.75 -25.42
C LYS A 587 13.02 27.77 -26.09
N THR A 588 14.09 27.49 -25.33
CA THR A 588 15.47 27.43 -25.84
C THR A 588 15.69 26.25 -26.81
N LEU A 589 14.98 25.14 -26.64
CA LEU A 589 14.99 24.01 -27.57
C LEU A 589 14.20 24.32 -28.84
N ALA A 590 13.00 24.91 -28.71
CA ALA A 590 12.19 25.31 -29.86
C ALA A 590 12.91 26.37 -30.73
N ASP A 591 13.62 27.32 -30.12
CA ASP A 591 14.43 28.33 -30.83
C ASP A 591 15.68 27.73 -31.50
N ARG A 592 16.25 26.63 -30.96
CA ARG A 592 17.38 25.91 -31.57
C ARG A 592 16.99 25.03 -32.75
N TYR A 593 15.74 24.60 -32.82
CA TYR A 593 15.20 23.74 -33.86
C TYR A 593 14.22 24.49 -34.75
N ASP A 594 14.67 25.59 -35.36
CA ASP A 594 14.05 26.07 -36.59
C ASP A 594 14.21 24.97 -37.65
N LEU A 595 13.14 24.20 -37.88
CA LEU A 595 13.08 23.05 -38.80
C LEU A 595 13.42 23.42 -40.26
N SER A 596 13.66 24.70 -40.57
CA SER A 596 14.19 25.15 -41.86
C SER A 596 15.72 25.01 -41.98
N GLN A 597 16.46 24.76 -40.89
CA GLN A 597 17.92 24.65 -40.85
C GLN A 597 18.44 23.32 -40.31
N THR A 598 17.83 22.19 -40.69
CA THR A 598 18.49 20.90 -40.48
C THR A 598 19.68 20.77 -41.44
N ASP A 599 20.87 21.15 -40.96
CA ASP A 599 22.16 20.91 -41.61
C ASP A 599 22.35 19.40 -41.84
N GLY A 600 22.00 18.91 -43.03
CA GLY A 600 22.57 17.71 -43.66
C GLY A 600 22.65 16.38 -42.87
N LYS A 601 21.93 16.20 -41.76
CA LYS A 601 21.95 14.95 -40.97
C LYS A 601 20.73 14.07 -41.31
N ASN A 602 20.96 12.75 -41.43
CA ASN A 602 19.96 11.73 -41.81
C ASN A 602 18.86 11.60 -40.74
N ILE A 603 17.79 12.40 -40.87
CA ILE A 603 16.56 12.26 -40.07
C ILE A 603 15.53 11.52 -40.92
N ASP A 604 15.13 10.32 -40.48
CA ASP A 604 14.25 9.46 -41.27
C ASP A 604 12.75 9.59 -40.87
N LEU A 605 12.44 9.78 -39.58
CA LEU A 605 11.07 10.01 -39.11
C LEU A 605 11.05 11.05 -37.97
N LEU A 606 10.15 12.03 -38.08
CA LEU A 606 9.97 13.12 -37.13
C LEU A 606 8.50 13.14 -36.69
N LEU A 607 8.25 12.95 -35.40
CA LEU A 607 6.92 13.02 -34.80
C LEU A 607 6.86 14.23 -33.87
N SER A 608 6.07 15.23 -34.24
CA SER A 608 5.82 16.40 -33.41
C SER A 608 4.35 16.47 -33.05
N THR A 609 4.07 16.65 -31.77
CA THR A 609 2.74 17.00 -31.26
C THR A 609 2.84 18.34 -30.53
N CYS A 610 1.72 18.82 -29.97
CA CYS A 610 1.76 19.98 -29.10
C CYS A 610 2.66 19.73 -27.87
N LEU A 611 2.78 18.50 -27.35
CA LEU A 611 3.36 18.22 -26.03
C LEU A 611 4.64 17.42 -26.03
N ARG A 612 5.05 16.95 -27.20
CA ARG A 612 6.29 16.19 -27.35
C ARG A 612 6.85 16.31 -28.75
N PHE A 613 8.15 16.09 -28.83
CA PHE A 613 8.89 15.98 -30.07
C PHE A 613 9.74 14.72 -30.04
N GLU A 614 9.66 13.91 -31.09
CA GLU A 614 10.40 12.66 -31.22
C GLU A 614 11.06 12.56 -32.59
N GLN A 615 12.32 12.17 -32.57
CA GLN A 615 13.16 11.95 -33.73
C GLN A 615 13.58 10.48 -33.76
N TYR A 616 13.22 9.79 -34.82
CA TYR A 616 13.61 8.41 -35.05
C TYR A 616 14.58 8.32 -36.22
N SER A 617 15.67 7.59 -36.01
CA SER A 617 16.63 7.23 -37.05
C SER A 617 16.43 5.76 -37.40
N LEU A 618 16.17 5.50 -38.69
CA LEU A 618 16.12 4.16 -39.24
C LEU A 618 17.55 3.67 -39.50
N GLN A 619 18.52 4.56 -39.69
CA GLN A 619 19.91 4.20 -40.03
C GLN A 619 20.84 3.97 -38.82
N GLY A 620 20.36 4.21 -37.60
CA GLY A 620 21.05 3.82 -36.36
C GLY A 620 21.96 4.87 -35.72
N ASP A 621 22.30 5.95 -36.43
CA ASP A 621 23.10 7.05 -35.90
C ASP A 621 22.23 8.24 -35.50
N LEU A 622 22.25 8.60 -34.22
CA LEU A 622 21.70 9.85 -33.68
C LEU A 622 22.70 10.41 -32.65
N GLU A 623 23.15 11.64 -32.85
CA GLU A 623 23.96 12.32 -31.83
C GLU A 623 23.05 12.95 -30.74
N PRO A 624 23.49 12.95 -29.47
CA PRO A 624 22.78 13.64 -28.41
C PRO A 624 22.91 15.15 -28.51
N ASN A 625 22.03 15.76 -29.28
CA ASN A 625 21.93 17.22 -29.43
C ASN A 625 21.20 17.88 -28.23
N GLY A 626 21.54 17.49 -26.99
CA GLY A 626 20.95 18.05 -25.77
C GLY A 626 19.53 17.57 -25.44
N LEU A 627 19.07 16.46 -26.03
CA LEU A 627 17.81 15.78 -25.72
C LEU A 627 18.05 14.68 -24.66
N CYS A 628 17.09 14.40 -23.78
CA CYS A 628 17.24 13.36 -22.75
C CYS A 628 17.35 11.96 -23.36
N PHE A 629 18.32 11.18 -22.90
CA PHE A 629 18.38 9.75 -23.17
C PHE A 629 17.46 8.96 -22.22
N LEU A 630 16.59 8.12 -22.77
CA LEU A 630 15.96 7.06 -21.98
C LEU A 630 17.02 5.98 -21.71
N GLN A 631 17.29 5.71 -20.43
CA GLN A 631 18.15 4.58 -20.05
C GLN A 631 17.38 3.24 -19.97
N GLU A 632 16.03 3.24 -20.00
CA GLU A 632 15.23 2.04 -19.68
C GLU A 632 14.25 1.56 -20.79
N GLU A 633 14.03 2.32 -21.87
CA GLU A 633 13.02 1.99 -22.90
C GLU A 633 13.63 1.87 -24.30
N THR A 634 13.28 0.82 -25.07
CA THR A 634 13.74 0.67 -26.46
C THR A 634 12.97 1.57 -27.43
N ALA A 635 13.61 2.01 -28.50
CA ALA A 635 13.00 2.91 -29.50
C ALA A 635 11.75 2.30 -30.15
N ILE A 636 11.74 0.98 -30.38
CA ILE A 636 10.61 0.28 -31.01
C ILE A 636 9.41 0.17 -30.06
N ARG A 637 9.64 -0.12 -28.76
CA ARG A 637 8.59 -0.12 -27.74
C ARG A 637 7.94 1.24 -27.63
N ARG A 638 8.79 2.28 -27.62
CA ARG A 638 8.33 3.67 -27.54
C ARG A 638 7.46 4.02 -28.75
N LEU A 639 7.96 3.79 -29.96
CA LEU A 639 7.22 4.07 -31.20
C LEU A 639 5.90 3.29 -31.24
N LEU A 640 5.90 2.02 -30.84
CA LEU A 640 4.68 1.21 -30.82
C LEU A 640 3.66 1.74 -29.80
N SER A 641 4.12 2.16 -28.62
CA SER A 641 3.27 2.76 -27.59
C SER A 641 2.69 4.11 -28.04
N VAL A 642 3.47 4.90 -28.76
CA VAL A 642 3.09 6.19 -29.39
C VAL A 642 2.09 6.00 -30.54
N LEU A 643 2.21 4.93 -31.32
CA LEU A 643 1.23 4.64 -32.37
C LEU A 643 -0.05 4.05 -31.79
N SER A 644 0.03 3.40 -30.62
CA SER A 644 -1.09 2.72 -29.98
C SER A 644 -1.97 3.61 -29.11
N GLY A 645 -1.62 4.86 -28.82
CA GLY A 645 -2.43 5.71 -27.93
C GLY A 645 -1.96 5.78 -26.47
N LEU A 646 -0.79 5.23 -26.12
CA LEU A 646 -0.43 4.89 -24.73
C LEU A 646 0.69 5.75 -24.12
N LYS A 647 1.47 6.48 -24.91
CA LYS A 647 2.63 7.28 -24.42
C LYS A 647 2.38 8.76 -24.33
N SER A 648 1.22 9.25 -24.70
CA SER A 648 0.77 10.58 -24.31
C SER A 648 -0.27 10.42 -23.21
N GLU A 649 -0.11 11.12 -22.10
CA GLU A 649 -1.19 11.31 -21.11
C GLU A 649 -2.40 12.08 -21.70
N ILE A 650 -2.38 12.32 -23.02
CA ILE A 650 -3.17 13.29 -23.75
C ILE A 650 -3.55 12.70 -25.12
N ILE A 651 -4.84 12.74 -25.44
CA ILE A 651 -5.46 11.96 -26.52
C ILE A 651 -5.38 12.74 -27.83
N GLY A 652 -4.50 12.28 -28.71
CA GLY A 652 -4.34 12.78 -30.09
C GLY A 652 -3.50 11.86 -31.00
N GLU A 653 -3.35 10.59 -30.64
CA GLU A 653 -2.44 9.67 -31.36
C GLU A 653 -3.09 8.99 -32.58
N ARG A 654 -4.43 9.06 -32.74
CA ARG A 654 -5.09 8.67 -34.00
C ARG A 654 -4.63 9.59 -35.13
N GLU A 655 -4.46 10.87 -34.81
CA GLU A 655 -3.98 11.92 -35.69
C GLU A 655 -2.52 11.71 -36.08
N ILE A 656 -1.68 11.30 -35.12
CA ILE A 656 -0.27 10.95 -35.38
C ILE A 656 -0.20 9.75 -36.32
N LEU A 657 -0.99 8.70 -36.06
CA LEU A 657 -1.02 7.50 -36.88
C LEU A 657 -1.45 7.83 -38.33
N MET A 658 -2.46 8.69 -38.51
CA MET A 658 -2.91 9.14 -39.84
C MET A 658 -1.90 10.06 -40.54
N GLN A 659 -1.29 11.00 -39.80
CA GLN A 659 -0.23 11.87 -40.31
C GLN A 659 0.99 11.06 -40.73
N MET A 660 1.36 10.04 -39.94
CA MET A 660 2.46 9.14 -40.23
C MET A 660 2.17 8.30 -41.47
N LYS A 661 0.95 7.73 -41.62
CA LYS A 661 0.54 7.04 -42.86
C LYS A 661 0.69 7.94 -44.10
N THR A 662 0.26 9.19 -43.98
CA THR A 662 0.32 10.17 -45.08
C THR A 662 1.76 10.56 -45.42
N ALA A 663 2.56 10.87 -44.40
CA ALA A 663 3.97 11.23 -44.54
C ALA A 663 4.79 10.06 -45.10
N LEU A 664 4.57 8.85 -44.59
CA LEU A 664 5.24 7.63 -45.03
C LEU A 664 4.96 7.34 -46.51
N SER A 665 3.69 7.45 -46.94
CA SER A 665 3.29 7.25 -48.34
C SER A 665 3.93 8.30 -49.26
N SER A 666 3.98 9.56 -48.82
CA SER A 666 4.62 10.65 -49.58
C SER A 666 6.13 10.45 -49.69
N SER A 667 6.81 10.14 -48.58
CA SER A 667 8.26 9.92 -48.54
C SER A 667 8.69 8.71 -49.37
N PHE A 668 7.88 7.65 -49.40
CA PHE A 668 8.12 6.50 -50.28
C PHE A 668 7.96 6.88 -51.76
N SER A 669 6.91 7.62 -52.10
CA SER A 669 6.67 8.10 -53.47
C SER A 669 7.78 9.04 -53.96
N ASP A 670 8.36 9.82 -53.06
CA ASP A 670 9.50 10.72 -53.31
C ASP A 670 10.87 9.99 -53.33
N GLY A 671 10.91 8.67 -53.07
CA GLY A 671 12.14 7.87 -53.05
C GLY A 671 13.06 8.13 -51.84
N LYS A 672 12.54 8.76 -50.77
CA LYS A 672 13.31 9.14 -49.57
C LYS A 672 13.52 7.99 -48.58
N ILE A 673 12.73 6.92 -48.68
CA ILE A 673 12.83 5.74 -47.81
C ILE A 673 12.84 4.45 -48.65
N SER A 674 13.52 3.41 -48.15
CA SER A 674 13.60 2.13 -48.86
C SER A 674 12.26 1.37 -48.83
N GLN A 675 12.04 0.47 -49.79
CA GLN A 675 10.86 -0.41 -49.79
C GLN A 675 10.81 -1.32 -48.55
N LYS A 676 11.97 -1.72 -48.01
CA LYS A 676 12.10 -2.52 -46.79
C LYS A 676 11.64 -1.72 -45.56
N ASP A 677 12.08 -0.48 -45.43
CA ASP A 677 11.67 0.43 -44.35
C ASP A 677 10.19 0.79 -44.43
N TYR A 678 9.71 1.08 -45.64
CA TYR A 678 8.30 1.36 -45.89
C TYR A 678 7.41 0.20 -45.43
N LYS A 679 7.79 -1.04 -45.77
CA LYS A 679 7.08 -2.25 -45.35
C LYS A 679 7.13 -2.43 -43.82
N ALA A 680 8.31 -2.33 -43.22
CA ALA A 680 8.49 -2.49 -41.78
C ALA A 680 7.67 -1.47 -40.97
N ILE A 681 7.67 -0.20 -41.38
CA ILE A 681 6.90 0.85 -40.71
C ILE A 681 5.38 0.64 -40.92
N THR A 682 4.98 0.17 -42.11
CA THR A 682 3.57 -0.17 -42.37
C THR A 682 3.09 -1.32 -41.49
N ASP A 683 3.92 -2.34 -41.29
CA ASP A 683 3.61 -3.48 -40.42
C ASP A 683 3.53 -3.03 -38.95
N LEU A 684 4.42 -2.12 -38.52
CA LEU A 684 4.36 -1.52 -37.18
C LEU A 684 3.08 -0.71 -36.96
N ILE A 685 2.63 0.04 -37.97
CA ILE A 685 1.37 0.80 -37.91
C ILE A 685 0.18 -0.16 -37.78
N ARG A 686 0.14 -1.25 -38.55
CA ARG A 686 -0.93 -2.27 -38.44
C ARG A 686 -0.97 -2.92 -37.07
N LEU A 687 0.20 -3.24 -36.52
CA LEU A 687 0.35 -3.78 -35.16
C LEU A 687 -0.26 -2.83 -34.12
N ALA A 688 0.03 -1.53 -34.22
CA ALA A 688 -0.56 -0.51 -33.36
C ALA A 688 -2.08 -0.40 -33.52
N GLU A 689 -2.61 -0.46 -34.75
CA GLU A 689 -4.06 -0.45 -35.02
C GLU A 689 -4.78 -1.64 -34.37
N HIS A 690 -4.18 -2.83 -34.43
CA HIS A 690 -4.74 -4.02 -33.78
C HIS A 690 -4.71 -3.94 -32.26
N ILE A 691 -3.63 -3.42 -31.66
CA ILE A 691 -3.58 -3.15 -30.21
C ILE A 691 -4.70 -2.18 -29.82
N ARG A 692 -4.94 -1.14 -30.62
CA ARG A 692 -6.00 -0.18 -30.36
C ARG A 692 -7.39 -0.79 -30.41
N GLU A 693 -7.65 -1.66 -31.36
CA GLU A 693 -8.91 -2.39 -31.47
C GLU A 693 -9.11 -3.37 -30.30
N ASP A 694 -8.13 -4.23 -30.04
CA ASP A 694 -8.26 -5.35 -29.10
C ASP A 694 -8.40 -4.88 -27.65
N PHE A 695 -7.81 -3.74 -27.30
CA PHE A 695 -7.91 -3.16 -25.95
C PHE A 695 -8.89 -1.99 -25.86
N ASN A 696 -9.72 -1.81 -26.90
CA ASN A 696 -10.74 -0.76 -26.97
C ASN A 696 -10.20 0.65 -26.71
N LEU A 697 -9.01 0.95 -27.24
CA LEU A 697 -8.38 2.28 -27.15
C LEU A 697 -8.94 3.28 -28.18
N ASN A 698 -9.94 2.85 -28.95
CA ASN A 698 -10.58 3.66 -30.00
C ASN A 698 -11.76 4.50 -29.48
N THR A 699 -12.23 4.30 -28.24
CA THR A 699 -13.41 4.98 -27.69
C THR A 699 -13.11 6.34 -27.05
N ILE A 700 -11.92 6.88 -27.24
CA ILE A 700 -11.49 8.09 -26.53
C ILE A 700 -11.75 9.34 -27.36
N GLU A 701 -12.43 10.33 -26.78
CA GLU A 701 -12.65 11.66 -27.36
C GLU A 701 -11.31 12.41 -27.51
N ASN A 702 -11.06 12.99 -28.69
CA ASN A 702 -9.85 13.78 -28.94
C ASN A 702 -10.04 15.24 -28.51
N TYR A 703 -8.96 16.03 -28.51
CA TYR A 703 -9.03 17.46 -28.16
C TYR A 703 -9.99 18.27 -29.01
N SER A 704 -10.25 17.85 -30.25
CA SER A 704 -11.23 18.46 -31.11
C SER A 704 -12.65 18.22 -30.60
N THR A 705 -12.99 16.99 -30.21
CA THR A 705 -14.30 16.64 -29.63
C THR A 705 -14.50 17.33 -28.28
N ILE A 706 -13.49 17.33 -27.41
CA ILE A 706 -13.56 18.00 -26.10
C ILE A 706 -13.69 19.52 -26.28
N GLY A 707 -12.96 20.11 -27.23
CA GLY A 707 -13.14 21.51 -27.61
C GLY A 707 -14.58 21.79 -28.06
N GLY A 708 -15.18 20.87 -28.82
CA GLY A 708 -16.59 20.89 -29.23
C GLY A 708 -17.55 20.79 -28.05
N ASP A 709 -17.33 19.88 -27.11
CA ASP A 709 -18.15 19.73 -25.90
C ASP A 709 -18.06 20.96 -24.99
N ILE A 710 -16.86 21.52 -24.81
CA ILE A 710 -16.66 22.76 -24.05
C ILE A 710 -17.37 23.92 -24.76
N PHE A 711 -17.27 23.99 -26.09
CA PHE A 711 -18.05 24.94 -26.88
C PHE A 711 -19.55 24.77 -26.58
N GLU A 712 -20.09 23.56 -26.63
CA GLU A 712 -21.51 23.30 -26.34
C GLU A 712 -21.92 23.64 -24.90
N GLN A 713 -21.09 23.30 -23.91
CA GLN A 713 -21.39 23.52 -22.50
C GLN A 713 -21.26 24.98 -22.08
N THR A 714 -20.36 25.74 -22.72
CA THR A 714 -20.10 27.13 -22.38
C THR A 714 -21.03 28.07 -23.12
N VAL A 715 -21.51 27.66 -24.29
CA VAL A 715 -22.30 28.49 -25.20
C VAL A 715 -23.78 28.14 -25.06
N THR A 716 -24.38 28.51 -23.93
CA THR A 716 -25.77 28.11 -23.60
C THR A 716 -26.86 29.14 -23.93
N ASN A 717 -26.60 30.31 -24.53
CA ASN A 717 -27.63 31.37 -24.57
C ASN A 717 -27.66 32.37 -25.76
N LYS A 718 -26.91 32.18 -26.86
CA LYS A 718 -27.06 33.05 -28.05
C LYS A 718 -27.38 32.20 -29.29
N GLU A 719 -28.36 32.63 -30.08
CA GLU A 719 -28.55 32.13 -31.45
C GLU A 719 -27.54 32.89 -32.33
N ASN A 720 -26.68 32.16 -33.04
CA ASN A 720 -25.67 32.64 -33.99
C ASN A 720 -24.30 33.06 -33.39
N HIS A 721 -23.33 32.13 -33.47
CA HIS A 721 -21.94 32.35 -33.03
C HIS A 721 -20.97 32.46 -34.19
N VAL A 722 -19.99 33.35 -34.04
CA VAL A 722 -18.82 33.42 -34.94
C VAL A 722 -17.63 32.77 -34.26
N VAL A 723 -17.17 31.66 -34.84
CA VAL A 723 -16.04 30.88 -34.31
C VAL A 723 -14.80 31.09 -35.16
N MET A 724 -13.68 31.38 -34.52
CA MET A 724 -12.38 31.44 -35.17
C MET A 724 -11.59 30.17 -34.88
N ILE A 725 -11.07 29.54 -35.94
CA ILE A 725 -10.24 28.34 -35.86
C ILE A 725 -8.86 28.71 -36.40
N SER A 726 -7.84 28.62 -35.55
CA SER A 726 -6.44 28.82 -35.95
C SER A 726 -5.75 27.47 -36.13
N GLY A 727 -5.20 27.23 -37.32
CA GLY A 727 -4.56 25.98 -37.70
C GLY A 727 -5.20 25.37 -38.96
N GLY A 728 -4.51 24.44 -39.61
CA GLY A 728 -4.99 23.81 -40.85
C GLY A 728 -4.64 22.33 -40.94
N GLY A 729 -4.37 21.73 -39.79
CA GLY A 729 -4.20 20.29 -39.64
C GLY A 729 -5.52 19.61 -39.28
N TYR A 730 -5.46 18.29 -39.18
CA TYR A 730 -6.62 17.45 -38.91
C TYR A 730 -7.42 17.85 -37.66
N MET A 731 -6.76 18.29 -36.59
CA MET A 731 -7.43 18.73 -35.36
C MET A 731 -8.37 19.93 -35.56
N ALA A 732 -7.98 20.89 -36.40
CA ALA A 732 -8.83 22.02 -36.77
C ALA A 732 -10.03 21.56 -37.61
N GLU A 733 -9.82 20.57 -38.48
CA GLU A 733 -10.88 19.98 -39.32
C GLU A 733 -11.91 19.20 -38.49
N GLU A 734 -11.48 18.39 -37.53
CA GLU A 734 -12.38 17.65 -36.64
C GLU A 734 -13.14 18.58 -35.68
N PHE A 735 -12.47 19.62 -35.16
CA PHE A 735 -13.16 20.60 -34.33
C PHE A 735 -14.26 21.27 -35.14
N PHE A 736 -13.95 21.71 -36.37
CA PHE A 736 -14.96 22.24 -37.28
C PHE A 736 -16.11 21.24 -37.51
N ARG A 737 -15.84 19.96 -37.74
CA ARG A 737 -16.89 18.93 -37.89
C ARG A 737 -17.81 18.83 -36.67
N SER A 738 -17.28 19.00 -35.46
CA SER A 738 -18.08 18.90 -34.23
C SER A 738 -19.03 20.08 -34.03
N ILE A 739 -18.69 21.26 -34.54
CA ILE A 739 -19.45 22.51 -34.31
C ILE A 739 -20.18 23.04 -35.56
N ASN A 740 -19.93 22.46 -36.75
CA ASN A 740 -20.35 23.06 -38.02
C ASN A 740 -21.84 23.35 -38.11
N ASP A 741 -22.71 22.55 -37.50
CA ASP A 741 -24.16 22.73 -37.53
C ASP A 741 -24.66 23.73 -36.47
N LYS A 742 -23.77 24.16 -35.56
CA LYS A 742 -24.10 24.94 -34.35
C LYS A 742 -23.60 26.38 -34.39
N VAL A 743 -22.85 26.75 -35.42
CA VAL A 743 -22.25 28.08 -35.59
C VAL A 743 -22.87 28.82 -36.77
N GLU A 744 -22.85 30.15 -36.79
CA GLU A 744 -23.33 30.91 -37.94
C GLU A 744 -22.23 31.03 -38.99
N LYS A 745 -21.01 31.37 -38.54
CA LYS A 745 -19.87 31.64 -39.41
C LYS A 745 -18.59 31.15 -38.79
N VAL A 746 -17.69 30.64 -39.63
CA VAL A 746 -16.36 30.18 -39.20
C VAL A 746 -15.28 30.98 -39.91
N ILE A 747 -14.36 31.51 -39.12
CA ILE A 747 -13.18 32.24 -39.60
C ILE A 747 -11.99 31.32 -39.44
N TRP A 748 -11.57 30.70 -40.55
CA TRP A 748 -10.52 29.70 -40.54
C TRP A 748 -9.19 30.33 -40.95
N VAL A 749 -8.28 30.38 -39.99
CA VAL A 749 -7.02 31.11 -40.10
C VAL A 749 -5.84 30.16 -40.29
N ASN A 750 -5.00 30.42 -41.29
CA ASN A 750 -3.75 29.70 -41.47
C ASN A 750 -2.68 30.57 -42.15
N ARG A 751 -1.41 30.36 -41.79
CA ARG A 751 -0.26 31.00 -42.45
C ARG A 751 -0.16 30.72 -43.94
N ASN A 752 -0.65 29.58 -44.41
CA ASN A 752 -0.65 29.18 -45.81
C ASN A 752 -2.09 29.11 -46.34
N LEU A 753 -2.59 30.25 -46.79
CA LEU A 753 -3.96 30.43 -47.25
C LEU A 753 -4.29 29.57 -48.49
N SER A 754 -3.32 29.39 -49.41
CA SER A 754 -3.52 28.58 -50.62
C SER A 754 -3.71 27.09 -50.29
N LYS A 755 -2.93 26.56 -49.34
CA LYS A 755 -3.08 25.20 -48.82
C LYS A 755 -4.41 25.02 -48.10
N LEU A 756 -4.78 25.97 -47.23
CA LEU A 756 -6.06 25.93 -46.51
C LEU A 756 -7.25 25.94 -47.49
N LYS A 757 -7.22 26.82 -48.49
CA LYS A 757 -8.26 26.91 -49.53
C LYS A 757 -8.45 25.59 -50.29
N LYS A 758 -7.35 24.92 -50.63
CA LYS A 758 -7.38 23.60 -51.29
C LYS A 758 -7.99 22.54 -50.38
N ASN A 759 -7.61 22.51 -49.10
CA ASN A 759 -8.10 21.54 -48.13
C ASN A 759 -9.60 21.72 -47.85
N VAL A 760 -10.03 22.95 -47.54
CA VAL A 760 -11.45 23.25 -47.27
C VAL A 760 -12.32 22.96 -48.49
N SER A 761 -11.87 23.33 -49.69
CA SER A 761 -12.61 23.02 -50.93
C SER A 761 -12.75 21.53 -51.21
N LYS A 762 -11.80 20.72 -50.72
CA LYS A 762 -11.80 19.26 -50.89
C LYS A 762 -12.62 18.55 -49.82
N ASN A 763 -12.46 18.94 -48.56
CA ASN A 763 -12.97 18.21 -47.41
C ASN A 763 -14.32 18.72 -46.89
N PHE A 764 -14.68 19.97 -47.22
CA PHE A 764 -15.89 20.67 -46.75
C PHE A 764 -16.56 21.50 -47.87
N PRO A 765 -16.80 20.94 -49.07
CA PRO A 765 -17.33 21.70 -50.20
C PRO A 765 -18.72 22.31 -49.95
N GLU A 766 -19.53 21.70 -49.10
CA GLU A 766 -20.89 22.11 -48.73
C GLU A 766 -20.95 23.30 -47.76
N TYR A 767 -19.85 23.63 -47.08
CA TYR A 767 -19.78 24.70 -46.08
C TYR A 767 -19.08 25.97 -46.59
N LYS A 768 -18.86 26.11 -47.90
CA LYS A 768 -18.08 27.22 -48.49
C LYS A 768 -18.62 28.61 -48.16
N ASP A 769 -19.93 28.78 -48.08
CA ASP A 769 -20.56 30.07 -47.77
C ASP A 769 -20.51 30.41 -46.27
N LYS A 770 -20.20 29.41 -45.44
CA LYS A 770 -20.10 29.50 -43.98
C LYS A 770 -18.68 29.78 -43.49
N ILE A 771 -17.67 29.44 -44.31
CA ILE A 771 -16.25 29.52 -43.95
C ILE A 771 -15.61 30.74 -44.64
N ILE A 772 -15.14 31.69 -43.84
CA ILE A 772 -14.22 32.74 -44.27
C ILE A 772 -12.80 32.24 -44.06
N LEU A 773 -12.00 32.22 -45.13
CA LEU A 773 -10.57 31.90 -45.03
C LEU A 773 -9.78 33.19 -44.85
N ALA A 774 -8.92 33.22 -43.84
CA ALA A 774 -8.06 34.37 -43.56
C ALA A 774 -6.61 33.93 -43.31
N ASP A 775 -5.68 34.82 -43.62
CA ASP A 775 -4.29 34.72 -43.14
C ASP A 775 -4.12 35.50 -41.84
N LEU A 776 -2.89 35.51 -41.33
CA LEU A 776 -2.51 36.16 -40.08
C LEU A 776 -2.79 37.66 -40.01
N GLU A 777 -2.71 38.36 -41.13
CA GLU A 777 -2.87 39.81 -41.16
C GLU A 777 -4.33 40.18 -41.35
N SER A 778 -5.01 39.49 -42.28
CA SER A 778 -6.42 39.70 -42.59
C SER A 778 -7.36 39.18 -41.51
N CYS A 779 -6.95 38.26 -40.63
CA CYS A 779 -7.83 37.77 -39.56
C CYS A 779 -8.14 38.84 -38.50
N LYS A 780 -7.26 39.84 -38.33
CA LYS A 780 -7.36 40.86 -37.28
C LYS A 780 -8.64 41.69 -37.36
N GLN A 781 -9.13 41.94 -38.57
CA GLN A 781 -10.37 42.70 -38.80
C GLN A 781 -11.61 41.99 -38.23
N PHE A 782 -11.53 40.68 -37.99
CA PHE A 782 -12.65 39.89 -37.51
C PHE A 782 -12.61 39.64 -36.00
N LEU A 783 -11.50 39.91 -35.32
CA LEU A 783 -11.38 39.68 -33.87
C LEU A 783 -12.52 40.30 -33.04
N PRO A 784 -13.02 41.52 -33.34
CA PRO A 784 -14.09 42.14 -32.55
C PRO A 784 -15.43 41.40 -32.58
N ILE A 785 -15.64 40.51 -33.55
CA ILE A 785 -16.89 39.78 -33.72
C ILE A 785 -16.76 38.29 -33.36
N VAL A 786 -15.59 37.81 -32.93
CA VAL A 786 -15.35 36.41 -32.60
C VAL A 786 -15.82 36.10 -31.18
N ASP A 787 -16.72 35.14 -31.03
CA ASP A 787 -17.21 34.69 -29.71
C ASP A 787 -16.37 33.55 -29.12
N PHE A 788 -15.72 32.77 -29.99
CA PHE A 788 -14.95 31.60 -29.57
C PHE A 788 -13.72 31.43 -30.45
N LEU A 789 -12.55 31.27 -29.83
CA LEU A 789 -11.29 31.05 -30.52
C LEU A 789 -10.71 29.68 -30.16
N PHE A 790 -10.59 28.80 -31.15
CA PHE A 790 -9.93 27.50 -31.02
C PHE A 790 -8.55 27.55 -31.69
N VAL A 791 -7.49 27.34 -30.90
CA VAL A 791 -6.09 27.39 -31.36
C VAL A 791 -5.51 25.98 -31.42
N ALA A 792 -5.42 25.42 -32.63
CA ALA A 792 -4.95 24.06 -32.90
C ALA A 792 -3.69 24.05 -33.77
N MET A 793 -2.57 24.53 -33.21
CA MET A 793 -1.30 24.65 -33.91
C MET A 793 -0.15 24.02 -33.13
N SER A 794 0.79 23.41 -33.86
CA SER A 794 1.93 22.69 -33.29
C SER A 794 3.12 23.59 -32.97
N HIS A 795 3.27 24.75 -33.64
CA HIS A 795 4.38 25.69 -33.45
C HIS A 795 3.98 27.09 -33.93
N SER A 796 3.87 28.05 -33.00
CA SER A 796 3.79 29.48 -33.32
C SER A 796 3.94 30.33 -32.07
N TYR A 797 5.17 30.59 -31.64
CA TYR A 797 5.41 31.81 -30.89
C TYR A 797 5.03 32.96 -31.83
N ASN A 798 4.00 33.75 -31.48
CA ASN A 798 3.50 34.94 -32.20
C ASN A 798 2.38 34.75 -33.25
N PHE A 799 1.33 33.97 -32.98
CA PHE A 799 0.10 34.07 -33.81
C PHE A 799 -0.82 35.21 -33.34
N PHE A 800 -1.07 35.31 -32.03
CA PHE A 800 -1.75 36.44 -31.39
C PHE A 800 -0.85 36.95 -30.26
N ASN A 801 -0.41 38.21 -30.32
CA ASN A 801 0.26 38.82 -29.17
C ASN A 801 -0.76 39.45 -28.22
N LEU A 802 -0.34 39.82 -27.01
CA LEU A 802 -1.16 40.53 -26.02
C LEU A 802 -1.92 41.76 -26.57
N ASN A 803 -1.39 42.43 -27.60
CA ASN A 803 -2.05 43.58 -28.22
C ASN A 803 -3.14 43.17 -29.22
N ASP A 804 -3.00 42.04 -29.90
CA ASP A 804 -4.01 41.53 -30.83
C ASP A 804 -5.25 41.01 -30.06
N LEU A 805 -5.05 40.41 -28.89
CA LEU A 805 -6.15 39.88 -28.04
C LEU A 805 -7.04 40.97 -27.45
N LYS A 806 -6.57 42.23 -27.34
CA LYS A 806 -7.39 43.37 -26.89
C LYS A 806 -8.57 43.68 -27.82
N PHE A 807 -8.51 43.19 -29.05
CA PHE A 807 -9.55 43.38 -30.05
C PHE A 807 -10.54 42.22 -30.11
N LEU A 808 -10.34 41.15 -29.32
CA LEU A 808 -11.36 40.12 -29.14
C LEU A 808 -12.53 40.68 -28.32
N ASN A 809 -13.70 40.08 -28.51
CA ASN A 809 -14.85 40.38 -27.66
C ASN A 809 -14.50 40.00 -26.20
N THR A 810 -14.81 40.86 -25.23
CA THR A 810 -14.43 40.66 -23.82
C THR A 810 -15.08 39.42 -23.17
N GLU A 811 -16.11 38.85 -23.80
CA GLU A 811 -16.76 37.60 -23.39
C GLU A 811 -16.21 36.36 -24.12
N SER A 812 -15.21 36.49 -24.99
CA SER A 812 -14.71 35.37 -25.79
C SER A 812 -14.03 34.29 -24.94
N LEU A 813 -14.38 33.03 -25.20
CA LEU A 813 -13.66 31.87 -24.67
C LEU A 813 -12.54 31.47 -25.64
N ILE A 814 -11.33 31.33 -25.11
CA ILE A 814 -10.16 30.89 -25.88
C ILE A 814 -9.79 29.48 -25.41
N ILE A 815 -9.77 28.54 -26.34
CA ILE A 815 -9.23 27.20 -26.12
C ILE A 815 -7.88 27.10 -26.81
N ASP A 816 -6.83 26.96 -26.03
CA ASP A 816 -5.47 26.77 -26.53
C ASP A 816 -4.98 25.35 -26.20
N VAL A 817 -4.73 24.57 -27.25
CA VAL A 817 -4.21 23.20 -27.15
C VAL A 817 -2.70 23.13 -27.48
N SER A 818 -2.04 24.27 -27.69
CA SER A 818 -0.60 24.34 -27.99
C SER A 818 0.26 24.28 -26.73
N TYR A 819 1.48 23.74 -26.85
CA TYR A 819 2.47 23.78 -25.78
C TYR A 819 3.87 24.18 -26.31
N PRO A 820 4.51 25.22 -25.75
CA PRO A 820 3.90 26.14 -24.78
C PRO A 820 2.72 26.91 -25.41
N PRO A 821 1.76 27.39 -24.60
CA PRO A 821 0.61 28.13 -25.10
C PRO A 821 1.01 29.25 -26.07
N ALA A 822 0.32 29.32 -27.20
CA ALA A 822 0.45 30.35 -28.21
C ALA A 822 -0.27 31.65 -27.78
N VAL A 823 -1.19 31.55 -26.82
CA VAL A 823 -1.91 32.66 -26.20
C VAL A 823 -1.42 32.86 -24.77
N GLU A 824 -0.87 34.03 -24.46
CA GLU A 824 -0.45 34.38 -23.10
C GLU A 824 -1.68 34.63 -22.21
N GLU A 825 -1.62 34.20 -20.95
CA GLU A 825 -2.69 34.43 -19.97
C GLU A 825 -2.90 35.94 -19.76
N THR A 826 -4.17 36.37 -19.77
CA THR A 826 -4.56 37.77 -19.56
C THR A 826 -5.73 37.84 -18.59
N ASP A 827 -5.79 38.89 -17.77
CA ASP A 827 -6.90 39.12 -16.82
C ASP A 827 -8.25 39.40 -17.50
N SER A 828 -8.26 39.72 -18.80
CA SER A 828 -9.44 40.21 -19.53
C SER A 828 -10.22 39.14 -20.31
N HIS A 829 -9.68 37.93 -20.49
CA HIS A 829 -10.33 36.87 -21.27
C HIS A 829 -10.21 35.51 -20.57
N LYS A 830 -11.24 34.66 -20.71
CA LYS A 830 -11.20 33.30 -20.19
C LYS A 830 -10.39 32.43 -21.15
N ILE A 831 -9.14 32.15 -20.80
CA ILE A 831 -8.26 31.25 -21.55
C ILE A 831 -8.27 29.89 -20.86
N MET A 832 -8.67 28.85 -21.60
CA MET A 832 -8.57 27.46 -21.18
C MET A 832 -7.44 26.81 -21.95
N ASN A 833 -6.32 26.59 -21.26
CA ASN A 833 -5.25 25.77 -21.78
C ASN A 833 -5.56 24.30 -21.48
N ILE A 834 -6.01 23.57 -22.51
CA ILE A 834 -6.37 22.16 -22.36
C ILE A 834 -5.12 21.30 -22.08
N ALA A 835 -3.96 21.72 -22.56
CA ALA A 835 -2.70 21.01 -22.35
C ALA A 835 -2.18 21.10 -20.89
N ASN A 836 -2.59 22.13 -20.12
CA ASN A 836 -2.21 22.34 -18.70
C ASN A 836 -3.30 22.00 -17.68
N THR A 837 -4.54 21.76 -18.11
CA THR A 837 -5.61 21.37 -17.18
C THR A 837 -5.41 19.92 -16.74
N ASN A 838 -5.82 19.56 -15.52
CA ASN A 838 -5.67 18.23 -14.93
C ASN A 838 -6.58 17.20 -15.64
N PHE A 839 -6.23 16.94 -16.90
CA PHE A 839 -6.92 16.19 -17.93
C PHE A 839 -7.13 14.72 -17.55
N GLU A 840 -6.30 14.21 -16.62
CA GLU A 840 -6.54 12.96 -15.90
C GLU A 840 -7.99 12.85 -15.41
N THR A 841 -8.59 13.93 -14.92
CA THR A 841 -9.94 13.90 -14.33
C THR A 841 -11.04 13.74 -15.38
N TYR A 842 -10.83 14.26 -16.60
CA TYR A 842 -11.79 14.17 -17.70
C TYR A 842 -11.69 12.81 -18.41
N VAL A 843 -10.46 12.31 -18.62
CA VAL A 843 -10.18 11.04 -19.30
C VAL A 843 -10.41 9.80 -18.42
N LYS A 844 -10.21 9.90 -17.09
CA LYS A 844 -10.44 8.78 -16.14
C LYS A 844 -11.87 8.24 -16.16
N ARG A 845 -12.81 8.86 -16.89
CA ARG A 845 -14.19 8.38 -17.06
C ARG A 845 -14.42 7.46 -18.27
N GLN A 846 -13.49 7.32 -19.22
CA GLN A 846 -13.76 6.64 -20.50
C GLN A 846 -12.94 5.36 -20.74
N LEU A 847 -11.78 5.17 -20.10
CA LEU A 847 -10.97 3.94 -20.23
C LEU A 847 -10.75 3.22 -18.90
N SER A 848 -10.92 1.89 -18.90
CA SER A 848 -10.61 1.08 -17.72
C SER A 848 -9.09 1.02 -17.51
N LYS A 849 -8.63 1.23 -16.27
CA LYS A 849 -7.21 1.03 -15.90
C LYS A 849 -6.70 -0.37 -16.32
N LYS A 850 -7.60 -1.36 -16.29
CA LYS A 850 -7.35 -2.75 -16.70
C LYS A 850 -6.98 -2.86 -18.19
N ASN A 851 -7.62 -2.11 -19.08
CA ASN A 851 -7.34 -2.14 -20.52
C ASN A 851 -5.98 -1.49 -20.85
N ILE A 852 -5.66 -0.35 -20.22
CA ILE A 852 -4.36 0.32 -20.40
C ILE A 852 -3.22 -0.57 -19.93
N GLN A 853 -3.38 -1.24 -18.78
CA GLN A 853 -2.38 -2.15 -18.24
C GLN A 853 -2.16 -3.36 -19.17
N ARG A 854 -3.25 -3.96 -19.67
CA ARG A 854 -3.19 -5.06 -20.63
C ARG A 854 -2.54 -4.67 -21.96
N ALA A 855 -2.85 -3.48 -22.48
CA ALA A 855 -2.26 -2.99 -23.72
C ALA A 855 -0.75 -2.73 -23.58
N ASN A 856 -0.31 -2.14 -22.46
CA ASN A 856 1.12 -1.99 -22.15
C ASN A 856 1.83 -3.34 -22.05
N GLN A 857 1.24 -4.31 -21.33
CA GLN A 857 1.79 -5.66 -21.25
C GLN A 857 1.93 -6.30 -22.64
N LYS A 858 0.93 -6.13 -23.52
CA LYS A 858 0.99 -6.67 -24.87
C LYS A 858 2.13 -6.06 -25.70
N ILE A 859 2.36 -4.76 -25.56
CA ILE A 859 3.48 -4.06 -26.20
C ILE A 859 4.82 -4.57 -25.68
N ASP A 860 4.93 -4.82 -24.38
CA ASP A 860 6.13 -5.39 -23.77
C ASP A 860 6.44 -6.78 -24.33
N ASP A 861 5.42 -7.63 -24.47
CA ASP A 861 5.55 -8.96 -25.04
C ASP A 861 6.01 -8.90 -26.51
N ILE A 862 5.38 -8.06 -27.33
CA ILE A 862 5.74 -7.91 -28.75
C ILE A 862 7.15 -7.35 -28.91
N THR A 863 7.51 -6.34 -28.10
CA THR A 863 8.85 -5.75 -28.08
C THR A 863 9.89 -6.82 -27.73
N SER A 864 9.63 -7.63 -26.71
CA SER A 864 10.52 -8.71 -26.28
C SER A 864 10.69 -9.77 -27.37
N GLN A 865 9.63 -10.09 -28.12
CA GLN A 865 9.69 -11.00 -29.26
C GLN A 865 10.50 -10.44 -30.44
N LEU A 866 10.37 -9.13 -30.73
CA LEU A 866 11.16 -8.46 -31.77
C LEU A 866 12.65 -8.43 -31.43
N ILE A 867 12.99 -8.22 -30.15
CA ILE A 867 14.38 -8.19 -29.68
C ILE A 867 14.98 -9.60 -29.60
N SER A 868 14.23 -10.59 -29.10
CA SER A 868 14.72 -11.97 -28.95
C SER A 868 14.92 -12.70 -30.28
N LYS A 869 14.07 -12.47 -31.29
CA LYS A 869 14.26 -13.03 -32.65
C LYS A 869 15.50 -12.50 -33.37
N ASN A 870 16.02 -11.34 -32.95
CA ASN A 870 17.25 -10.79 -33.48
C ASN A 870 18.51 -11.60 -33.04
N ASN A 871 18.42 -12.32 -31.92
CA ASN A 871 19.48 -13.23 -31.46
C ASN A 871 19.53 -14.56 -32.23
N PHE A 872 18.51 -14.88 -33.04
CA PHE A 872 18.46 -16.09 -33.87
C PHE A 872 18.87 -15.87 -35.34
N ILE A 873 18.93 -14.61 -35.80
CA ILE A 873 19.31 -14.27 -37.18
C ILE A 873 20.83 -13.95 -37.29
N ASN A 874 21.50 -13.72 -36.16
CA ASN A 874 22.96 -13.48 -36.08
C ASN A 874 23.79 -14.73 -35.68
N ILE A 875 23.21 -15.93 -35.79
CA ILE A 875 23.92 -17.23 -35.77
C ILE A 875 23.73 -17.85 -37.16
#